data_AF-A0A6A6QTV0-F1
#
_entry.id   AF-A0A6A6QTV0-F1
#
_cell.length_a   1.000
_cell.length_b   1.000
_cell.length_c   1.000
_cell.angle_alpha   90.00
_cell.angle_beta   90.00
_cell.angle_gamma   90.00
#
_symmetry.space_group_name_H-M   'P 1'
#
loop_
_entity.id
_entity.type
_entity.pdbx_description
1 polymer ?
#
loop_
_entity_poly.entity_id
_entity_poly.type
_entity_poly.pdbx_seq_one_letter_code
_entity_poly.pdbx_strand_id
1 'polypeptide(L)'
;MGETLEQSLDTSKIKEWRSIVTLIVFVITNLVVIFPFHVPFFIPRVVVNAVLDALSRLRIISPRHHHSNDDRNGKTPFFVRLNFPLNFVTAPLIADLFLLALLAIGKKEVRDGTIGADNISPYDIMLFFISLAYIAISIDASGLIRYLAFKVLQWGGDAGHRLYFYLYAFFFGLSSFIGNDPIILSGTAFLAYMTRVSSNIIHPSAWIHTQFAVANIGSAILVSSNPTNLVLAGAFNIKFINYTANIIVPVVCTAVVLFPFLLYIVFNDEDLVPSSIKMHELPDELKAKKPVNPNIPHARGNAEEEENFANDEEGKLLSLEEIMNPFLDKGGAAFGGLIMAATLITLLAINASGEKTGHKAAFWVTLPAAFVMLVWDIAFGWYHRRETRDIAHRGRQEVELARAERAIREEEEVARSAIEKDKADTLEQEKAVLTQTYSPEPLEKQSGNGDESDISICPPQAPSGTTPSMDIDEKKREADLQARISRELALRQTRGRSTLVSLVGDAYRWSQETFPTATTVLTHLPLALIPFAFSMFVLVQALVTKGWVQVFAYGWDHWVNKTGTVGAVGGMGFLSVILCNFAGTNIGTTILLSRVIQAWQNIHTFNGIPITDRTFWATVYSMALGVNFGAFSAAFSASLAGLLWRDILARKHIRVHSLHFARVNLPIIAIAMTVGCAVLVGQVYIIRDNDPYNL
;
A
#
# COMPACT_ATOMS: atom_id res chain seq x y z
N MET A 1 14.13 -25.77 -38.49
CA MET A 1 13.83 -24.39 -38.03
C MET A 1 12.54 -23.87 -38.64
N GLY A 2 12.29 -24.05 -39.95
CA GLY A 2 11.02 -23.68 -40.60
C GLY A 2 9.78 -24.36 -40.03
N GLU A 3 9.73 -25.70 -39.99
CA GLU A 3 8.56 -26.45 -39.47
C GLU A 3 8.24 -26.15 -37.99
N THR A 4 9.26 -25.92 -37.17
CA THR A 4 9.08 -25.54 -35.75
C THR A 4 8.55 -24.12 -35.57
N LEU A 5 8.92 -23.19 -36.46
CA LEU A 5 8.38 -21.82 -36.46
C LEU A 5 6.94 -21.81 -36.97
N GLU A 6 6.65 -22.57 -38.02
CA GLU A 6 5.31 -22.71 -38.60
C GLU A 6 4.31 -23.28 -37.58
N GLN A 7 4.68 -24.35 -36.86
CA GLN A 7 3.87 -24.88 -35.75
C GLN A 7 3.71 -23.88 -34.58
N SER A 8 4.65 -22.95 -34.39
CA SER A 8 4.59 -21.93 -33.35
C SER A 8 3.69 -20.74 -33.72
N LEU A 9 3.47 -20.52 -35.02
CA LEU A 9 2.64 -19.46 -35.59
C LEU A 9 1.22 -19.93 -35.96
N ASP A 10 0.97 -21.24 -35.86
CA ASP A 10 -0.33 -21.83 -36.17
C ASP A 10 -1.44 -21.36 -35.22
N THR A 11 -2.38 -20.58 -35.76
CA THR A 11 -3.57 -20.08 -35.06
C THR A 11 -4.72 -21.09 -35.04
N SER A 12 -4.63 -22.23 -35.72
CA SER A 12 -5.71 -23.23 -35.78
C SER A 12 -6.09 -23.77 -34.40
N LYS A 13 -5.13 -23.75 -33.46
CA LYS A 13 -5.27 -24.16 -32.05
C LYS A 13 -6.38 -23.42 -31.29
N ILE A 14 -6.77 -22.21 -31.74
CA ILE A 14 -7.85 -21.45 -31.08
C ILE A 14 -9.23 -22.09 -31.25
N LYS A 15 -9.39 -23.01 -32.21
CA LYS A 15 -10.65 -23.73 -32.44
C LYS A 15 -10.92 -24.79 -31.35
N GLU A 16 -9.90 -25.15 -30.56
CA GLU A 16 -10.06 -26.11 -29.47
C GLU A 16 -10.77 -25.47 -28.27
N TRP A 17 -11.71 -26.19 -27.66
CA TRP A 17 -12.42 -25.72 -26.46
C TRP A 17 -11.47 -25.36 -25.32
N ARG A 18 -10.34 -26.08 -25.19
CA ARG A 18 -9.30 -25.81 -24.18
C ARG A 18 -8.68 -24.44 -24.38
N SER A 19 -8.43 -24.04 -25.63
CA SER A 19 -7.89 -22.71 -25.94
C SER A 19 -8.89 -21.61 -25.57
N ILE A 20 -10.17 -21.79 -25.88
CA ILE A 20 -11.24 -20.84 -25.55
C ILE A 20 -11.39 -20.69 -24.03
N VAL A 21 -11.42 -21.81 -23.30
CA VAL A 21 -11.51 -21.79 -21.83
C VAL A 21 -10.30 -21.10 -21.21
N THR A 22 -9.08 -21.32 -21.72
CA THR A 22 -7.89 -20.60 -21.24
C THR A 22 -8.03 -19.08 -21.36
N LEU A 23 -8.53 -18.58 -22.50
CA LEU A 23 -8.76 -17.13 -22.65
C LEU A 23 -9.85 -16.62 -21.70
N ILE A 24 -10.97 -17.34 -21.57
CA ILE A 24 -12.06 -16.94 -20.67
C ILE A 24 -11.54 -16.87 -19.23
N VAL A 25 -10.81 -17.89 -18.78
CA VAL A 25 -10.22 -17.91 -17.44
C VAL A 25 -9.22 -16.77 -17.27
N PHE A 26 -8.37 -16.51 -18.27
CA PHE A 26 -7.46 -15.36 -18.24
C PHE A 26 -8.23 -14.04 -18.05
N VAL A 27 -9.28 -13.77 -18.84
CA VAL A 27 -10.07 -12.54 -18.75
C VAL A 27 -10.79 -12.45 -17.40
N ILE A 28 -11.44 -13.51 -16.92
CA ILE A 28 -12.14 -13.53 -15.64
C ILE A 28 -11.17 -13.26 -14.49
N THR A 29 -10.02 -13.93 -14.48
CA THR A 29 -8.98 -13.75 -13.46
C THR A 29 -8.57 -12.30 -13.37
N ASN A 30 -8.29 -11.69 -14.51
CA ASN A 30 -7.91 -10.29 -14.64
C ASN A 30 -9.02 -9.33 -14.16
N LEU A 31 -10.29 -9.60 -14.47
CA LEU A 31 -11.41 -8.83 -13.92
C LEU A 31 -11.51 -8.94 -12.40
N VAL A 32 -11.25 -10.12 -11.82
CA VAL A 32 -11.22 -10.32 -10.36
C VAL A 32 -10.06 -9.55 -9.72
N VAL A 33 -8.91 -9.43 -10.40
CA VAL A 33 -7.79 -8.61 -9.91
C VAL A 33 -8.17 -7.14 -9.82
N ILE A 34 -8.94 -6.62 -10.77
CA ILE A 34 -9.43 -5.23 -10.78
C ILE A 34 -10.49 -5.00 -9.71
N PHE A 35 -11.43 -5.93 -9.60
CA PHE A 35 -12.57 -5.87 -8.71
C PHE A 35 -12.51 -7.01 -7.70
N PRO A 36 -11.61 -6.94 -6.69
CA PRO A 36 -11.50 -7.99 -5.70
C PRO A 36 -12.79 -8.10 -4.89
N PHE A 37 -13.25 -9.32 -4.66
CA PHE A 37 -14.47 -9.60 -3.91
C PHE A 37 -14.28 -10.78 -2.96
N HIS A 38 -15.23 -10.95 -2.05
CA HIS A 38 -15.22 -12.04 -1.09
C HIS A 38 -16.30 -13.05 -1.43
N VAL A 39 -15.95 -14.32 -1.53
CA VAL A 39 -16.91 -15.41 -1.71
C VAL A 39 -17.33 -15.92 -0.33
N PRO A 40 -18.63 -15.81 0.03
CA PRO A 40 -19.12 -16.37 1.27
C PRO A 40 -19.27 -17.89 1.14
N PHE A 41 -18.43 -18.64 1.84
CA PHE A 41 -18.58 -20.07 2.03
C PHE A 41 -19.33 -20.34 3.34
N PHE A 42 -20.42 -21.09 3.26
CA PHE A 42 -21.21 -21.52 4.42
C PHE A 42 -20.76 -22.91 4.83
N ILE A 43 -20.01 -23.00 5.94
CA ILE A 43 -19.54 -24.27 6.47
C ILE A 43 -20.38 -24.66 7.68
N PRO A 44 -20.82 -25.92 7.82
CA PRO A 44 -21.54 -26.37 9.01
C PRO A 44 -20.74 -26.05 10.27
N ARG A 45 -21.39 -25.45 11.27
CA ARG A 45 -20.75 -25.03 12.52
C ARG A 45 -20.15 -26.20 13.29
N VAL A 46 -20.70 -27.41 13.11
CA VAL A 46 -20.12 -28.66 13.64
C VAL A 46 -18.72 -28.91 13.09
N VAL A 47 -18.50 -28.71 11.78
CA VAL A 47 -17.19 -28.87 11.15
C VAL A 47 -16.23 -27.78 11.64
N VAL A 48 -16.68 -26.53 11.67
CA VAL A 48 -15.86 -25.41 12.14
C VAL A 48 -15.47 -25.58 13.61
N ASN A 49 -16.41 -25.97 14.46
CA ASN A 49 -16.13 -26.25 15.87
C ASN A 49 -15.21 -27.46 16.02
N ALA A 50 -15.44 -28.56 15.29
CA ALA A 50 -14.55 -29.72 15.32
C ALA A 50 -13.11 -29.37 14.90
N VAL A 51 -12.95 -28.55 13.86
CA VAL A 51 -11.63 -28.06 13.42
C VAL A 51 -11.01 -27.15 14.48
N LEU A 52 -11.74 -26.20 15.04
CA LEU A 52 -11.21 -25.29 16.07
C LEU A 52 -10.91 -26.01 17.40
N ASP A 53 -11.72 -27.01 17.76
CA ASP A 53 -11.49 -27.86 18.92
C ASP A 53 -10.28 -28.78 18.68
N ALA A 54 -10.10 -29.29 17.46
CA ALA A 54 -8.88 -30.01 17.08
C ALA A 54 -7.64 -29.10 17.12
N LEU A 55 -7.72 -27.89 16.57
CA LEU A 55 -6.64 -26.92 16.58
C LEU A 55 -6.29 -26.45 18.01
N SER A 56 -7.26 -26.29 18.89
CA SER A 56 -7.02 -25.95 20.30
C SER A 56 -6.45 -27.13 21.09
N ARG A 57 -6.90 -28.37 20.83
CA ARG A 57 -6.29 -29.60 21.39
C ARG A 57 -4.86 -29.80 20.93
N LEU A 58 -4.57 -29.49 19.65
CA LEU A 58 -3.22 -29.46 19.07
C LEU A 58 -2.40 -28.25 19.51
N ARG A 59 -2.94 -27.38 20.38
CA ARG A 59 -2.31 -26.15 20.88
C ARG A 59 -1.89 -25.17 19.80
N ILE A 60 -2.56 -25.18 18.64
CA ILE A 60 -2.33 -24.19 17.59
C ILE A 60 -2.99 -22.87 17.99
N ILE A 61 -4.22 -22.91 18.52
CA ILE A 61 -4.99 -21.74 18.96
C ILE A 61 -5.37 -21.84 20.44
N SER A 62 -5.66 -20.69 21.08
CA SER A 62 -6.10 -20.65 22.49
C SER A 62 -7.46 -21.33 22.67
N PRO A 63 -7.71 -21.97 23.83
CA PRO A 63 -9.03 -22.50 24.16
C PRO A 63 -10.08 -21.40 24.09
N ARG A 64 -11.23 -21.67 23.48
CA ARG A 64 -12.34 -20.72 23.46
C ARG A 64 -12.81 -20.46 24.89
N HIS A 65 -12.77 -19.20 25.33
CA HIS A 65 -13.53 -18.77 26.50
C HIS A 65 -15.01 -18.66 26.11
N HIS A 66 -15.88 -19.42 26.76
CA HIS A 66 -17.33 -19.22 26.70
C HIS A 66 -17.65 -17.89 27.40
N HIS A 67 -17.61 -16.78 26.68
CA HIS A 67 -18.29 -15.57 27.13
C HIS A 67 -19.78 -15.72 26.83
N SER A 68 -20.58 -15.83 27.88
CA SER A 68 -22.03 -16.04 27.92
C SER A 68 -22.87 -14.82 27.51
N ASN A 69 -22.37 -13.96 26.62
CA ASN A 69 -23.07 -12.73 26.20
C ASN A 69 -23.83 -12.86 24.86
N ASP A 70 -23.70 -13.98 24.15
CA ASP A 70 -24.44 -14.24 22.90
C ASP A 70 -25.86 -14.81 23.12
N ASP A 71 -26.27 -15.04 24.37
CA ASP A 71 -27.53 -15.70 24.73
C ASP A 71 -28.74 -14.75 24.85
N ARG A 72 -28.71 -13.57 24.24
CA ARG A 72 -29.90 -12.68 24.21
C ARG A 72 -30.90 -12.97 23.09
N ASN A 73 -30.57 -13.84 22.12
CA ASN A 73 -31.53 -14.30 21.10
C ASN A 73 -31.24 -15.75 20.69
N GLY A 74 -32.00 -16.71 21.25
CA GLY A 74 -31.77 -18.15 21.21
C GLY A 74 -31.90 -18.88 19.86
N LYS A 75 -31.28 -18.38 18.79
CA LYS A 75 -31.07 -19.13 17.54
C LYS A 75 -29.65 -18.98 17.06
N THR A 76 -28.77 -19.87 17.50
CA THR A 76 -27.42 -19.97 16.96
C THR A 76 -27.49 -20.53 15.53
N PRO A 77 -26.90 -19.86 14.52
CA PRO A 77 -26.98 -20.33 13.14
C PRO A 77 -26.20 -21.64 12.97
N PHE A 78 -26.78 -22.58 12.21
CA PHE A 78 -26.17 -23.89 11.90
C PHE A 78 -24.93 -23.76 10.99
N PHE A 79 -24.85 -22.70 10.18
CA PHE A 79 -23.71 -22.42 9.30
C PHE A 79 -22.91 -21.22 9.79
N VAL A 80 -21.59 -21.31 9.69
CA VAL A 80 -20.67 -20.18 9.86
C VAL A 80 -20.30 -19.66 8.48
N ARG A 81 -20.47 -18.34 8.27
CA ARG A 81 -20.07 -17.66 7.03
C ARG A 81 -18.57 -17.34 7.09
N LEU A 82 -17.79 -17.98 6.23
CA LEU A 82 -16.39 -17.62 5.99
C LEU A 82 -16.29 -16.83 4.68
N ASN A 83 -15.68 -15.65 4.74
CA ASN A 83 -15.48 -14.81 3.56
C ASN A 83 -14.09 -15.08 2.98
N PHE A 84 -14.01 -15.87 1.91
CA PHE A 84 -12.74 -16.14 1.24
C PHE A 84 -12.41 -15.01 0.26
N PRO A 85 -11.23 -14.39 0.36
CA PRO A 85 -10.86 -13.28 -0.51
C PRO A 85 -10.40 -13.78 -1.89
N LEU A 86 -11.09 -13.35 -2.94
CA LEU A 86 -10.64 -13.43 -4.33
C LEU A 86 -9.98 -12.09 -4.70
N ASN A 87 -8.65 -12.08 -4.76
CA ASN A 87 -7.84 -10.88 -4.99
C ASN A 87 -6.68 -11.17 -5.95
N PHE A 88 -5.77 -10.21 -6.12
CA PHE A 88 -4.62 -10.32 -7.03
C PHE A 88 -3.67 -11.48 -6.70
N VAL A 89 -3.66 -12.01 -5.47
CA VAL A 89 -2.84 -13.17 -5.10
C VAL A 89 -3.58 -14.47 -5.36
N THR A 90 -4.82 -14.58 -4.88
CA THR A 90 -5.56 -15.85 -4.90
C THR A 90 -6.18 -16.15 -6.26
N ALA A 91 -6.65 -15.14 -6.99
CA ALA A 91 -7.37 -15.37 -8.24
C ALA A 91 -6.49 -16.00 -9.35
N PRO A 92 -5.27 -15.49 -9.64
CA PRO A 92 -4.40 -16.10 -10.65
C PRO A 92 -3.94 -17.51 -10.27
N LEU A 93 -3.66 -17.74 -8.98
CA LEU A 93 -3.29 -19.06 -8.49
C LEU A 93 -4.44 -20.07 -8.67
N ILE A 94 -5.67 -19.68 -8.32
CA ILE A 94 -6.85 -20.53 -8.52
C ILE A 94 -7.10 -20.78 -10.01
N ALA A 95 -6.86 -19.78 -10.85
CA ALA A 95 -6.99 -19.91 -12.31
C ALA A 95 -6.01 -20.96 -12.87
N ASP A 96 -4.75 -20.93 -12.46
CA ASP A 96 -3.76 -21.94 -12.86
C ASP A 96 -4.16 -23.34 -12.38
N LEU A 97 -4.56 -23.47 -11.12
CA LEU A 97 -5.01 -24.74 -10.56
C LEU A 97 -6.23 -25.29 -11.29
N PHE A 98 -7.17 -24.41 -11.66
CA PHE A 98 -8.35 -24.77 -12.44
C PHE A 98 -7.99 -25.21 -13.86
N LEU A 99 -7.10 -24.48 -14.55
CA LEU A 99 -6.65 -24.85 -15.88
C LEU A 99 -5.82 -26.14 -15.89
N LEU A 100 -5.04 -26.40 -14.83
CA LEU A 100 -4.35 -27.68 -14.62
C LEU A 100 -5.35 -28.82 -14.42
N ALA A 101 -6.39 -28.61 -13.61
CA ALA A 101 -7.44 -29.61 -13.38
C ALA A 101 -8.21 -29.95 -14.66
N LEU A 102 -8.41 -28.97 -15.55
CA LEU A 102 -9.01 -29.18 -16.87
C LEU A 102 -8.06 -29.77 -17.91
N LEU A 103 -6.78 -29.98 -17.57
CA LEU A 103 -5.72 -30.36 -18.52
C LEU A 103 -5.62 -29.39 -19.71
N ALA A 104 -6.02 -28.14 -19.48
CA ALA A 104 -5.86 -27.06 -20.45
C ALA A 104 -4.39 -26.63 -20.49
N ILE A 105 -3.73 -26.55 -19.33
CA ILE A 105 -2.28 -26.33 -19.20
C ILE A 105 -1.61 -27.56 -18.60
N GLY A 106 -0.31 -27.75 -18.86
CA GLY A 106 0.45 -28.89 -18.37
C GLY A 106 1.82 -28.50 -17.80
N LYS A 107 2.70 -29.51 -17.67
CA LYS A 107 4.05 -29.34 -17.11
C LYS A 107 4.88 -28.31 -17.88
N LYS A 108 4.68 -28.20 -19.20
CA LYS A 108 5.44 -27.29 -20.05
C LYS A 108 5.12 -25.83 -19.69
N GLU A 109 3.84 -25.47 -19.67
CA GLU A 109 3.39 -24.11 -19.35
C GLU A 109 3.84 -23.69 -17.94
N VAL A 110 3.71 -24.59 -16.96
CA VAL A 110 4.16 -24.31 -15.59
C VAL A 110 5.67 -24.15 -15.52
N ARG A 111 6.45 -25.01 -16.20
CA ARG A 111 7.91 -24.92 -16.22
C ARG A 111 8.38 -23.65 -16.93
N ASP A 112 7.83 -23.34 -18.10
CA ASP A 112 8.21 -22.19 -18.90
C ASP A 112 7.80 -20.88 -18.19
N GLY A 113 6.66 -20.87 -17.48
CA GLY A 113 6.21 -19.75 -16.67
C GLY A 113 6.93 -19.57 -15.32
N THR A 114 7.72 -20.55 -14.87
CA THR A 114 8.48 -20.46 -13.60
C THR A 114 9.98 -20.35 -13.81
N ILE A 115 10.55 -21.23 -14.63
CA ILE A 115 11.97 -21.28 -14.94
C ILE A 115 12.29 -20.33 -16.09
N GLY A 116 11.48 -20.34 -17.16
CA GLY A 116 11.64 -19.42 -18.28
C GLY A 116 11.66 -20.08 -19.66
N ALA A 117 11.39 -19.26 -20.66
CA ALA A 117 11.42 -19.57 -22.08
C ALA A 117 11.62 -18.27 -22.89
N ASP A 118 12.23 -18.36 -24.08
CA ASP A 118 12.41 -17.25 -25.03
C ASP A 118 13.04 -15.98 -24.41
N ASN A 119 14.19 -16.16 -23.74
CA ASN A 119 14.98 -15.12 -23.07
C ASN A 119 14.30 -14.45 -21.86
N ILE A 120 13.15 -14.97 -21.40
CA ILE A 120 12.49 -14.49 -20.20
C ILE A 120 12.59 -15.59 -19.13
N SER A 121 13.32 -15.28 -18.05
CA SER A 121 13.48 -16.15 -16.87
C SER A 121 12.76 -15.55 -15.66
N PRO A 122 11.50 -15.95 -15.37
CA PRO A 122 10.70 -15.35 -14.29
C PRO A 122 11.38 -15.39 -12.91
N TYR A 123 12.01 -16.51 -12.55
CA TYR A 123 12.70 -16.62 -11.26
C TYR A 123 13.88 -15.65 -11.12
N ASP A 124 14.66 -15.42 -12.19
CA ASP A 124 15.76 -14.45 -12.20
C ASP A 124 15.24 -13.03 -11.94
N ILE A 125 14.12 -12.68 -12.57
CA ILE A 125 13.47 -11.37 -12.45
C ILE A 125 12.93 -11.17 -11.02
N MET A 126 12.27 -12.18 -10.46
CA MET A 126 11.71 -12.11 -9.10
C MET A 126 12.80 -12.02 -8.03
N LEU A 127 13.85 -12.83 -8.14
CA LEU A 127 15.00 -12.78 -7.21
C LEU A 127 15.72 -11.44 -7.30
N PHE A 128 15.95 -10.95 -8.51
CA PHE A 128 16.56 -9.63 -8.72
C PHE A 128 15.72 -8.55 -8.05
N PHE A 129 14.41 -8.53 -8.31
CA PHE A 129 13.49 -7.51 -7.84
C PHE A 129 13.40 -7.49 -6.31
N ILE A 130 13.23 -8.65 -5.67
CA ILE A 130 13.14 -8.73 -4.20
C ILE A 130 14.44 -8.34 -3.54
N SER A 131 15.57 -8.74 -4.11
CA SER A 131 16.88 -8.39 -3.55
C SER A 131 17.10 -6.87 -3.60
N LEU A 132 16.78 -6.23 -4.72
CA LEU A 132 16.91 -4.78 -4.83
C LEU A 132 15.87 -4.04 -3.99
N ALA A 133 14.62 -4.53 -3.93
CA ALA A 133 13.58 -4.00 -3.07
C ALA A 133 13.97 -4.08 -1.59
N TYR A 134 14.63 -5.16 -1.15
CA TYR A 134 15.17 -5.25 0.21
C TYR A 134 16.16 -4.11 0.51
N ILE A 135 17.14 -3.88 -0.38
CA ILE A 135 18.13 -2.80 -0.21
C ILE A 135 17.41 -1.44 -0.18
N ALA A 136 16.49 -1.21 -1.11
CA ALA A 136 15.77 0.06 -1.25
C ALA A 136 14.87 0.36 -0.04
N ILE A 137 14.12 -0.63 0.44
CA ILE A 137 13.26 -0.51 1.63
C ILE A 137 14.11 -0.41 2.91
N SER A 138 15.28 -1.04 2.97
CA SER A 138 16.19 -0.88 4.12
C SER A 138 16.76 0.54 4.21
N ILE A 139 17.11 1.16 3.07
CA ILE A 139 17.44 2.59 3.02
C ILE A 139 16.26 3.45 3.48
N ASP A 140 15.03 3.10 3.10
CA ASP A 140 13.84 3.82 3.54
C ASP A 140 13.59 3.68 5.05
N ALA A 141 13.71 2.47 5.58
CA ALA A 141 13.58 2.17 7.00
C ALA A 141 14.62 2.90 7.85
N SER A 142 15.80 3.26 7.29
CA SER A 142 16.76 4.14 7.98
C SER A 142 16.25 5.56 8.20
N GLY A 143 15.15 5.97 7.54
CA GLY A 143 14.56 7.30 7.62
C GLY A 143 15.15 8.31 6.64
N LEU A 144 16.08 7.90 5.77
CA LEU A 144 16.76 8.78 4.82
C LEU A 144 15.79 9.55 3.92
N ILE A 145 14.80 8.87 3.32
CA ILE A 145 13.85 9.49 2.40
C ILE A 145 13.02 10.55 3.13
N ARG A 146 12.53 10.23 4.34
CA ARG A 146 11.75 11.17 5.16
C ARG A 146 12.57 12.39 5.58
N TYR A 147 13.81 12.17 5.99
CA TYR A 147 14.75 13.25 6.33
C TYR A 147 15.04 14.17 5.13
N LEU A 148 15.28 13.59 3.95
CA LEU A 148 15.52 14.37 2.73
C LEU A 148 14.27 15.15 2.29
N ALA A 149 13.09 14.52 2.34
CA ALA A 149 11.83 15.20 2.05
C ALA A 149 11.57 16.38 3.00
N PHE A 150 11.89 16.21 4.29
CA PHE A 150 11.85 17.30 5.26
C PHE A 150 12.86 18.41 4.94
N LYS A 151 14.08 18.08 4.49
CA LYS A 151 15.04 19.10 4.04
C LYS A 151 14.55 19.89 2.83
N VAL A 152 13.91 19.21 1.88
CA VAL A 152 13.26 19.84 0.73
C VAL A 152 12.13 20.76 1.17
N LEU A 153 11.34 20.36 2.18
CA LEU A 153 10.33 21.20 2.80
C LEU A 153 10.93 22.48 3.41
N GLN A 154 12.02 22.36 4.18
CA GLN A 154 12.72 23.52 4.74
C GLN A 154 13.26 24.47 3.67
N TRP A 155 13.72 23.96 2.53
CA TRP A 155 14.18 24.78 1.40
C TRP A 155 13.04 25.45 0.63
N GLY A 156 11.89 24.78 0.52
CA GLY A 156 10.70 25.34 -0.11
C GLY A 156 10.18 26.57 0.61
N GLY A 157 10.31 26.61 1.94
CA GLY A 157 9.83 27.70 2.80
C GLY A 157 8.33 27.93 2.63
N ASP A 158 7.90 29.18 2.76
CA ASP A 158 6.47 29.52 2.77
C ASP A 158 5.85 29.67 1.38
N ALA A 159 6.62 29.47 0.29
CA ALA A 159 6.14 29.63 -1.08
C ALA A 159 5.62 28.29 -1.62
N GLY A 160 4.30 28.12 -1.70
CA GLY A 160 3.70 26.81 -1.98
C GLY A 160 3.96 26.28 -3.39
N HIS A 161 3.86 27.13 -4.41
CA HIS A 161 4.25 26.80 -5.79
C HIS A 161 5.70 26.31 -5.91
N ARG A 162 6.62 26.97 -5.19
CA ARG A 162 8.03 26.60 -5.16
C ARG A 162 8.26 25.28 -4.42
N LEU A 163 7.59 25.09 -3.28
CA LEU A 163 7.65 23.84 -2.55
C LEU A 163 7.12 22.68 -3.39
N TYR A 164 5.99 22.88 -4.08
CA TYR A 164 5.40 21.91 -4.97
C TYR A 164 6.37 21.48 -6.07
N PHE A 165 7.06 22.45 -6.70
CA PHE A 165 8.13 22.17 -7.66
C PHE A 165 9.31 21.41 -7.04
N TYR A 166 9.78 21.78 -5.84
CA TYR A 166 10.90 21.11 -5.22
C TYR A 166 10.58 19.68 -4.81
N LEU A 167 9.39 19.41 -4.29
CA LEU A 167 8.94 18.06 -3.98
C LEU A 167 8.71 17.24 -5.26
N TYR A 168 8.16 17.84 -6.32
CA TYR A 168 8.06 17.23 -7.64
C TYR A 168 9.43 16.77 -8.16
N ALA A 169 10.40 17.68 -8.20
CA ALA A 169 11.75 17.41 -8.69
C ALA A 169 12.48 16.40 -7.80
N PHE A 170 12.28 16.47 -6.48
CA PHE A 170 12.85 15.53 -5.51
C PHE A 170 12.33 14.10 -5.74
N PHE A 171 11.01 13.90 -5.82
CA PHE A 171 10.45 12.57 -6.06
C PHE A 171 10.77 12.03 -7.45
N PHE A 172 10.83 12.89 -8.48
CA PHE A 172 11.28 12.49 -9.81
C PHE A 172 12.73 12.01 -9.82
N GLY A 173 13.62 12.80 -9.23
CA GLY A 173 15.05 12.46 -9.14
C GLY A 173 15.26 11.17 -8.36
N LEU A 174 14.64 11.04 -7.18
CA LEU A 174 14.81 9.87 -6.33
C LEU A 174 14.28 8.59 -6.98
N SER A 175 13.12 8.66 -7.65
CA SER A 175 12.49 7.48 -8.29
C SER A 175 13.27 6.96 -9.48
N SER A 176 13.98 7.85 -10.16
CA SER A 176 14.84 7.52 -11.29
C SER A 176 16.01 6.60 -10.92
N PHE A 177 16.44 6.58 -9.65
CA PHE A 177 17.55 5.74 -9.18
C PHE A 177 17.11 4.60 -8.27
N ILE A 178 16.26 4.90 -7.28
CA ILE A 178 15.91 3.96 -6.22
C ILE A 178 14.70 3.08 -6.62
N GLY A 179 13.87 3.57 -7.54
CA GLY A 179 12.59 2.96 -7.88
C GLY A 179 11.40 3.65 -7.21
N ASN A 180 10.20 3.24 -7.58
CA ASN A 180 8.95 3.84 -7.12
C ASN A 180 8.55 3.35 -5.71
N ASP A 181 8.78 2.09 -5.36
CA ASP A 181 8.25 1.49 -4.13
C ASP A 181 8.62 2.25 -2.84
N PRO A 182 9.89 2.59 -2.55
CA PRO A 182 10.24 3.31 -1.32
C PRO A 182 9.66 4.72 -1.27
N ILE A 183 9.50 5.35 -2.44
CA ILE A 183 8.91 6.69 -2.54
C ILE A 183 7.42 6.63 -2.28
N ILE A 184 6.73 5.59 -2.74
CA ILE A 184 5.32 5.38 -2.40
C ILE A 184 5.15 5.06 -0.91
N LEU A 185 6.04 4.27 -0.31
CA LEU A 185 5.99 3.96 1.14
C LEU A 185 6.15 5.23 2.00
N SER A 186 7.29 5.91 1.88
CA SER A 186 7.61 7.05 2.75
C SER A 186 7.07 8.39 2.25
N GLY A 187 7.11 8.63 0.94
CA GLY A 187 6.67 9.90 0.35
C GLY A 187 5.17 10.12 0.52
N THR A 188 4.35 9.09 0.32
CA THR A 188 2.89 9.17 0.50
C THR A 188 2.54 9.49 1.96
N ALA A 189 3.17 8.81 2.92
CA ALA A 189 2.95 9.08 4.34
C ALA A 189 3.40 10.50 4.72
N PHE A 190 4.58 10.91 4.28
CA PHE A 190 5.10 12.27 4.50
C PHE A 190 4.15 13.34 3.95
N LEU A 191 3.67 13.18 2.71
CA LEU A 191 2.75 14.14 2.09
C LEU A 191 1.38 14.17 2.76
N ALA A 192 0.83 13.01 3.12
CA ALA A 192 -0.43 12.92 3.87
C ALA A 192 -0.34 13.69 5.20
N TYR A 193 0.81 13.61 5.87
CA TYR A 193 1.06 14.36 7.09
C TYR A 193 1.24 15.85 6.83
N MET A 194 2.11 16.23 5.89
CA MET A 194 2.40 17.63 5.55
C MET A 194 1.14 18.40 5.16
N THR A 195 0.29 17.79 4.35
CA THR A 195 -0.96 18.41 3.89
C THR A 195 -2.00 18.53 5.00
N ARG A 196 -2.08 17.59 5.95
CA ARG A 196 -3.00 17.66 7.10
C ARG A 196 -2.66 18.80 8.06
N VAL A 197 -1.37 19.10 8.21
CA VAL A 197 -0.87 20.11 9.14
C VAL A 197 -0.85 21.52 8.53
N SER A 198 -0.95 21.62 7.20
CA SER A 198 -1.13 22.89 6.51
C SER A 198 -2.52 23.46 6.79
N SER A 199 -2.58 24.72 7.24
CA SER A 199 -3.85 25.38 7.58
C SER A 199 -4.70 25.74 6.35
N ASN A 200 -4.08 25.80 5.16
CA ASN A 200 -4.71 26.26 3.93
C ASN A 200 -4.71 25.25 2.78
N ILE A 201 -4.37 23.99 3.04
CA ILE A 201 -4.57 22.88 2.09
C ILE A 201 -5.80 22.10 2.56
N ILE A 202 -6.92 22.22 1.85
CA ILE A 202 -8.16 21.53 2.21
C ILE A 202 -8.11 20.07 1.77
N HIS A 203 -7.58 19.81 0.57
CA HIS A 203 -7.49 18.48 0.01
C HIS A 203 -6.05 18.13 -0.43
N PRO A 204 -5.51 16.99 0.01
CA PRO A 204 -4.13 16.62 -0.26
C PRO A 204 -3.91 16.06 -1.68
N SER A 205 -4.98 16.05 -2.50
CA SER A 205 -5.03 15.36 -3.78
C SER A 205 -3.92 15.80 -4.74
N ALA A 206 -3.65 17.10 -4.88
CA ALA A 206 -2.64 17.59 -5.80
C ALA A 206 -1.23 17.04 -5.50
N TRP A 207 -0.86 17.03 -4.22
CA TRP A 207 0.46 16.59 -3.77
C TRP A 207 0.64 15.09 -3.93
N ILE A 208 -0.35 14.33 -3.47
CA ILE A 208 -0.25 12.87 -3.40
C ILE A 208 -0.41 12.23 -4.79
N HIS A 209 -1.33 12.73 -5.64
CA HIS A 209 -1.45 12.24 -7.02
C HIS A 209 -0.23 12.57 -7.86
N THR A 210 0.34 13.76 -7.67
CA THR A 210 1.57 14.18 -8.37
C THR A 210 2.76 13.33 -7.98
N GLN A 211 2.95 13.07 -6.68
CA GLN A 211 4.00 12.17 -6.22
C GLN A 211 3.81 10.75 -6.79
N PHE A 212 2.57 10.24 -6.83
CA PHE A 212 2.27 8.94 -7.41
C PHE A 212 2.58 8.89 -8.92
N ALA A 213 2.18 9.91 -9.68
CA ALA A 213 2.47 9.98 -11.11
C ALA A 213 3.98 10.07 -11.37
N VAL A 214 4.66 11.00 -10.71
CA VAL A 214 6.09 11.27 -10.90
C VAL A 214 6.96 10.10 -10.49
N ALA A 215 6.63 9.40 -9.38
CA ALA A 215 7.38 8.22 -8.95
C ALA A 215 7.36 7.12 -10.01
N ASN A 216 6.21 6.90 -10.67
CA ASN A 216 6.09 5.92 -11.73
C ASN A 216 6.76 6.39 -13.04
N ILE A 217 6.63 7.68 -13.41
CA ILE A 217 7.32 8.28 -14.57
C ILE A 217 8.84 8.16 -14.43
N GLY A 218 9.40 8.56 -13.28
CA GLY A 218 10.85 8.50 -13.02
C GLY A 218 11.38 7.07 -12.99
N SER A 219 10.61 6.12 -12.44
CA SER A 219 11.02 4.70 -12.40
C SER A 219 11.21 4.05 -13.78
N ALA A 220 10.75 4.69 -14.86
CA ALA A 220 10.97 4.23 -16.23
C ALA A 220 12.42 4.37 -16.72
N ILE A 221 13.25 5.22 -16.10
CA ILE A 221 14.58 5.59 -16.62
C ILE A 221 15.58 4.43 -16.54
N LEU A 222 15.63 3.72 -15.41
CA LEU A 222 16.56 2.61 -15.20
C LEU A 222 15.85 1.27 -15.23
N VAL A 223 16.53 0.27 -15.79
CA VAL A 223 16.04 -1.12 -15.81
C VAL A 223 15.85 -1.67 -14.40
N SER A 224 16.71 -1.27 -13.47
CA SER A 224 16.67 -1.71 -12.08
C SER A 224 15.52 -1.09 -11.27
N SER A 225 15.00 0.07 -11.68
CA SER A 225 14.06 0.86 -10.87
C SER A 225 12.63 0.32 -10.87
N ASN A 226 12.27 -0.58 -11.80
CA ASN A 226 10.95 -1.19 -11.88
C ASN A 226 11.03 -2.61 -12.47
N PRO A 227 10.34 -3.62 -11.89
CA PRO A 227 10.33 -4.99 -12.42
C PRO A 227 9.83 -5.08 -13.87
N THR A 228 8.96 -4.18 -14.33
CA THR A 228 8.52 -4.14 -15.74
C THR A 228 9.67 -3.89 -16.70
N ASN A 229 10.60 -3.01 -16.33
CA ASN A 229 11.73 -2.67 -17.18
C ASN A 229 12.67 -3.86 -17.32
N LEU A 230 12.83 -4.65 -16.26
CA LEU A 230 13.63 -5.87 -16.27
C LEU A 230 13.02 -6.96 -17.14
N VAL A 231 11.70 -7.17 -17.07
CA VAL A 231 10.99 -8.12 -17.95
C VAL A 231 11.21 -7.72 -19.41
N LEU A 232 11.03 -6.45 -19.74
CA LEU A 232 11.20 -5.92 -21.09
C LEU A 232 12.66 -6.05 -21.57
N ALA A 233 13.63 -5.65 -20.76
CA ALA A 233 15.05 -5.73 -21.09
C ALA A 233 15.49 -7.19 -21.29
N GLY A 234 14.98 -8.13 -20.49
CA GLY A 234 15.21 -9.56 -20.66
C GLY A 234 14.60 -10.10 -21.96
N ALA A 235 13.33 -9.79 -22.23
CA ALA A 235 12.59 -10.29 -23.39
C ALA A 235 13.25 -9.94 -24.74
N PHE A 236 13.84 -8.74 -24.85
CA PHE A 236 14.51 -8.26 -26.07
C PHE A 236 16.03 -8.19 -25.94
N ASN A 237 16.60 -8.76 -24.87
CA ASN A 237 18.05 -8.80 -24.60
C ASN A 237 18.73 -7.41 -24.74
N ILE A 238 18.09 -6.37 -24.19
CA ILE A 238 18.57 -4.99 -24.27
C ILE A 238 19.61 -4.76 -23.17
N LYS A 239 20.79 -4.25 -23.56
CA LYS A 239 21.74 -3.72 -22.58
C LYS A 239 21.10 -2.57 -21.79
N PHE A 240 21.29 -2.54 -20.48
CA PHE A 240 20.68 -1.56 -19.56
C PHE A 240 21.04 -0.14 -19.96
N ILE A 241 22.29 0.09 -20.35
CA ILE A 241 22.74 1.40 -20.84
C ILE A 241 22.00 1.84 -22.11
N ASN A 242 21.74 0.91 -23.04
CA ASN A 242 21.02 1.20 -24.27
C ASN A 242 19.54 1.45 -23.99
N TYR A 243 18.95 0.71 -23.04
CA TYR A 243 17.59 0.98 -22.57
C TYR A 243 17.49 2.40 -22.00
N THR A 244 18.33 2.74 -21.02
CA THR A 244 18.32 4.05 -20.37
C THR A 244 18.56 5.18 -21.37
N ALA A 245 19.52 5.03 -22.27
CA ALA A 245 19.84 6.05 -23.27
C ALA A 245 18.66 6.38 -24.20
N ASN A 246 17.80 5.40 -24.50
CA ASN A 246 16.65 5.61 -25.37
C ASN A 246 15.39 6.06 -24.62
N ILE A 247 15.25 5.75 -23.33
CA ILE A 247 14.05 6.09 -22.53
C ILE A 247 14.21 7.39 -21.75
N ILE A 248 15.43 7.81 -21.44
CA ILE A 248 15.65 9.01 -20.62
C ILE A 248 15.09 10.29 -21.25
N VAL A 249 15.25 10.48 -22.57
CA VAL A 249 14.82 11.70 -23.26
C VAL A 249 13.29 11.84 -23.23
N PRO A 250 12.47 10.85 -23.65
CA PRO A 250 11.02 10.97 -23.59
C PRO A 250 10.50 11.13 -22.16
N VAL A 251 11.11 10.46 -21.19
CA VAL A 251 10.70 10.54 -19.77
C VAL A 251 10.99 11.92 -19.18
N VAL A 252 12.21 12.45 -19.36
CA VAL A 252 12.59 13.77 -18.84
C VAL A 252 11.78 14.88 -19.52
N CYS A 253 11.60 14.83 -20.84
CA CYS A 253 10.74 15.78 -21.54
C CYS A 253 9.30 15.71 -21.02
N THR A 254 8.78 14.50 -20.78
CA THR A 254 7.45 14.33 -20.17
C THR A 254 7.40 14.95 -18.79
N ALA A 255 8.38 14.71 -17.93
CA ALA A 255 8.41 15.27 -16.57
C ALA A 255 8.49 16.81 -16.57
N VAL A 256 9.26 17.40 -17.50
CA VAL A 256 9.36 18.86 -17.64
C VAL A 256 8.04 19.46 -18.12
N VAL A 257 7.40 18.86 -19.12
CA VAL A 257 6.14 19.38 -19.67
C VAL A 257 4.97 19.11 -18.73
N LEU A 258 4.95 17.97 -18.02
CA LEU A 258 3.83 17.62 -17.14
C LEU A 258 3.69 18.59 -15.95
N PHE A 259 4.79 19.10 -15.41
CA PHE A 259 4.77 20.01 -14.25
C PHE A 259 3.85 21.23 -14.43
N PRO A 260 4.01 22.09 -15.46
CA PRO A 260 3.13 23.24 -15.66
C PRO A 260 1.67 22.84 -15.91
N PHE A 261 1.40 21.69 -16.54
CA PHE A 261 0.02 21.20 -16.70
C PHE A 261 -0.59 20.79 -15.35
N LEU A 262 0.18 20.10 -14.50
CA LEU A 262 -0.29 19.74 -13.17
C LEU A 262 -0.63 20.99 -12.36
N LEU A 263 0.23 22.00 -12.41
CA LEU A 263 0.10 23.19 -11.60
C LEU A 263 -0.99 24.15 -12.10
N TYR A 264 -1.03 24.44 -13.41
CA TYR A 264 -1.90 25.48 -13.96
C TYR A 264 -3.18 24.97 -14.62
N ILE A 265 -3.31 23.65 -14.83
CA ILE A 265 -4.49 23.07 -15.53
C ILE A 265 -5.19 22.04 -14.66
N VAL A 266 -4.48 21.03 -14.14
CA VAL A 266 -5.10 19.93 -13.38
C VAL A 266 -5.41 20.34 -11.95
N PHE A 267 -4.47 21.03 -11.28
CA PHE A 267 -4.57 21.46 -9.88
C PHE A 267 -4.47 22.98 -9.76
N ASN A 268 -5.15 23.71 -10.65
CA ASN A 268 -5.20 25.18 -10.70
C ASN A 268 -5.95 25.83 -9.50
N ASP A 269 -6.32 25.06 -8.49
CA ASP A 269 -7.08 25.56 -7.35
C ASP A 269 -6.11 25.94 -6.22
N GLU A 270 -6.25 27.16 -5.68
CA GLU A 270 -5.48 27.65 -4.54
C GLU A 270 -5.74 26.81 -3.28
N ASP A 271 -6.89 26.14 -3.18
CA ASP A 271 -7.20 25.20 -2.08
C ASP A 271 -6.41 23.89 -2.16
N LEU A 272 -5.82 23.60 -3.34
CA LEU A 272 -5.01 22.40 -3.60
C LEU A 272 -3.51 22.70 -3.57
N VAL A 273 -3.08 23.77 -4.27
CA VAL A 273 -1.70 24.24 -4.29
C VAL A 273 -1.67 25.74 -4.01
N PRO A 274 -1.61 26.15 -2.73
CA PRO A 274 -1.68 27.55 -2.38
C PRO A 274 -0.39 28.30 -2.75
N SER A 275 -0.51 29.58 -3.06
CA SER A 275 0.63 30.46 -3.33
C SER A 275 1.58 30.61 -2.13
N SER A 276 1.05 30.54 -0.91
CA SER A 276 1.85 30.50 0.32
C SER A 276 1.35 29.43 1.28
N ILE A 277 2.24 28.63 1.85
CA ILE A 277 1.89 27.56 2.80
C ILE A 277 2.03 28.07 4.22
N LYS A 278 0.96 27.96 5.00
CA LYS A 278 0.95 28.30 6.42
C LYS A 278 0.96 27.02 7.24
N MET A 279 2.14 26.60 7.68
CA MET A 279 2.31 25.51 8.63
C MET A 279 1.95 26.00 10.04
N HIS A 280 1.29 25.15 10.83
CA HIS A 280 1.25 25.36 12.27
C HIS A 280 2.69 25.30 12.79
N GLU A 281 3.12 26.26 13.61
CA GLU A 281 4.45 26.23 14.20
C GLU A 281 4.42 25.39 15.49
N LEU A 282 5.35 24.45 15.64
CA LEU A 282 5.52 23.74 16.91
C LEU A 282 6.03 24.71 17.99
N PRO A 283 5.54 24.58 19.24
CA PRO A 283 6.24 25.08 20.41
C PRO A 283 7.70 24.61 20.42
N ASP A 284 8.62 25.45 20.87
CA ASP A 284 10.07 25.16 20.82
C ASP A 284 10.47 23.93 21.65
N GLU A 285 9.66 23.57 22.66
CA GLU A 285 9.81 22.35 23.45
C GLU A 285 9.62 21.07 22.62
N LEU A 286 8.65 21.04 21.71
CA LEU A 286 8.38 19.89 20.84
C LEU A 286 9.41 19.79 19.71
N LYS A 287 9.95 20.92 19.24
CA LYS A 287 11.08 20.94 18.29
C LYS A 287 12.36 20.35 18.88
N ALA A 288 12.57 20.50 20.20
CA ALA A 288 13.77 20.05 20.89
C ALA A 288 13.74 18.57 21.32
N LYS A 289 12.60 17.89 21.18
CA LYS A 289 12.46 16.47 21.53
C LYS A 289 13.39 15.61 20.65
N LYS A 290 13.79 14.43 21.12
CA LYS A 290 14.61 13.52 20.32
C LYS A 290 13.75 12.75 19.31
N PRO A 291 14.20 12.58 18.06
CA PRO A 291 13.47 11.81 17.06
C PRO A 291 13.38 10.35 17.51
N VAL A 292 12.19 9.77 17.36
CA VAL A 292 11.92 8.39 17.74
C VAL A 292 11.86 7.53 16.49
N ASN A 293 12.48 6.35 16.54
CA ASN A 293 12.48 5.42 15.43
C ASN A 293 11.06 4.89 15.15
N PRO A 294 10.46 5.19 13.98
CA PRO A 294 9.10 4.77 13.64
C PRO A 294 8.97 3.26 13.40
N ASN A 295 10.09 2.55 13.22
CA ASN A 295 10.10 1.10 13.02
C ASN A 295 9.94 0.31 14.33
N ILE A 296 10.05 0.97 15.49
CA ILE A 296 9.88 0.34 16.79
C ILE A 296 8.37 0.31 17.10
N PRO A 297 7.80 -0.85 17.50
CA PRO A 297 6.38 -0.92 17.83
C PRO A 297 6.06 -0.06 19.06
N HIS A 298 4.95 0.70 19.00
CA HIS A 298 4.49 1.61 20.05
C HIS A 298 5.53 2.64 20.47
N ALA A 299 6.47 3.02 19.61
CA ALA A 299 7.57 3.90 20.00
C ALA A 299 7.09 5.28 20.50
N ARG A 300 5.90 5.70 20.08
CA ARG A 300 5.26 6.96 20.47
C ARG A 300 4.23 6.81 21.59
N GLY A 301 4.10 5.63 22.20
CA GLY A 301 3.16 5.40 23.29
C GLY A 301 1.70 5.70 22.89
N ASN A 302 1.00 6.47 23.71
CA ASN A 302 -0.41 6.83 23.52
C ASN A 302 -0.64 7.78 22.32
N ALA A 303 0.37 8.52 21.88
CA ALA A 303 0.23 9.54 20.83
C ALA A 303 -0.25 8.96 19.48
N GLU A 304 0.06 7.70 19.15
CA GLU A 304 -0.44 7.03 17.94
C GLU A 304 -1.95 6.78 17.99
N GLU A 305 -2.50 6.47 19.16
CA GLU A 305 -3.93 6.29 19.33
C GLU A 305 -4.64 7.64 19.41
N GLU A 306 -4.08 8.59 20.16
CA GLU A 306 -4.60 9.96 20.25
C GLU A 306 -4.64 10.64 18.88
N GLU A 307 -3.66 10.42 17.99
CA GLU A 307 -3.74 10.92 16.60
C GLU A 307 -5.02 10.47 15.86
N ASN A 308 -5.57 9.29 16.21
CA ASN A 308 -6.77 8.75 15.60
C ASN A 308 -8.08 9.22 16.26
N PHE A 309 -8.03 9.68 17.51
CA PHE A 309 -9.21 9.99 18.34
C PHE A 309 -9.29 11.45 18.82
N ALA A 310 -8.21 12.21 18.71
CA ALA A 310 -8.13 13.57 19.23
C ALA A 310 -8.89 14.58 18.37
N ASN A 311 -9.26 15.70 18.99
CA ASN A 311 -9.74 16.88 18.29
C ASN A 311 -8.74 17.29 17.20
N ASP A 312 -9.24 17.86 16.10
CA ASP A 312 -8.45 18.22 14.91
C ASP A 312 -7.13 18.93 15.23
N GLU A 313 -7.09 19.79 16.25
CA GLU A 313 -5.88 20.53 16.66
C GLU A 313 -4.80 19.67 17.32
N GLU A 314 -5.16 18.82 18.27
CA GLU A 314 -4.19 18.01 19.04
C GLU A 314 -3.59 16.90 18.17
N GLY A 315 -4.41 16.29 17.30
CA GLY A 315 -3.92 15.39 16.25
C GLY A 315 -3.01 16.08 15.21
N LYS A 316 -3.26 17.35 14.88
CA LYS A 316 -2.38 18.15 14.02
C LYS A 316 -1.03 18.42 14.68
N LEU A 317 -0.97 18.68 15.98
CA LEU A 317 0.29 18.89 16.71
C LEU A 317 1.14 17.61 16.76
N LEU A 318 0.52 16.45 17.05
CA LEU A 318 1.22 15.15 17.07
C LEU A 318 1.75 14.75 15.70
N SER A 319 1.02 15.05 14.62
CA SER A 319 1.49 14.80 13.25
C SER A 319 2.59 15.78 12.82
N LEU A 320 2.51 17.04 13.25
CA LEU A 320 3.56 18.03 13.01
C LEU A 320 4.88 17.65 13.70
N GLU A 321 4.83 17.10 14.92
CA GLU A 321 6.01 16.57 15.64
C GLU A 321 6.76 15.52 14.79
N GLU A 322 6.02 14.60 14.14
CA GLU A 322 6.61 13.55 13.31
C GLU A 322 7.34 14.10 12.07
N ILE A 323 6.80 15.15 11.46
CA ILE A 323 7.39 15.78 10.28
C ILE A 323 8.62 16.60 10.67
N MET A 324 8.51 17.40 11.73
CA MET A 324 9.56 18.35 12.11
C MET A 324 10.77 17.69 12.75
N ASN A 325 10.62 16.46 13.25
CA ASN A 325 11.69 15.70 13.86
C ASN A 325 11.86 14.31 13.21
N PRO A 326 12.27 14.25 11.93
CA PRO A 326 12.38 13.00 11.21
C PRO A 326 13.53 12.15 11.78
N PHE A 327 13.23 10.90 12.13
CA PHE A 327 14.25 9.93 12.50
C PHE A 327 15.19 9.65 11.33
N LEU A 328 16.50 9.58 11.62
CA LEU A 328 17.53 9.21 10.66
C LEU A 328 18.61 8.37 11.34
N ASP A 329 18.68 7.09 10.99
CA ASP A 329 19.85 6.26 11.24
C ASP A 329 20.92 6.56 10.18
N LYS A 330 21.86 7.46 10.53
CA LYS A 330 22.95 7.86 9.64
C LYS A 330 23.84 6.68 9.25
N GLY A 331 24.03 5.70 10.14
CA GLY A 331 24.87 4.53 9.90
C GLY A 331 24.22 3.60 8.86
N GLY A 332 22.97 3.21 9.11
CA GLY A 332 22.17 2.43 8.17
C GLY A 332 21.98 3.12 6.81
N ALA A 333 21.70 4.43 6.81
CA ALA A 333 21.53 5.21 5.58
C ALA A 333 22.80 5.26 4.72
N ALA A 334 23.96 5.52 5.35
CA ALA A 334 25.24 5.58 4.63
C ALA A 334 25.66 4.21 4.10
N PHE A 335 25.52 3.17 4.92
CA PHE A 335 25.85 1.80 4.53
C PHE A 335 24.94 1.30 3.40
N GLY A 336 23.62 1.45 3.55
CA GLY A 336 22.64 1.10 2.52
C GLY A 336 22.85 1.87 1.23
N GLY A 337 23.10 3.18 1.30
CA GLY A 337 23.41 4.02 0.14
C GLY A 337 24.67 3.57 -0.61
N LEU A 338 25.74 3.21 0.11
CA LEU A 338 26.97 2.66 -0.47
C LEU A 338 26.70 1.32 -1.17
N ILE A 339 25.98 0.40 -0.50
CA ILE A 339 25.63 -0.91 -1.05
C ILE A 339 24.76 -0.75 -2.31
N MET A 340 23.77 0.14 -2.29
CA MET A 340 22.93 0.42 -3.46
C MET A 340 23.77 0.96 -4.62
N ALA A 341 24.60 1.98 -4.38
CA ALA A 341 25.46 2.55 -5.42
C ALA A 341 26.42 1.50 -6.01
N ALA A 342 27.09 0.73 -5.17
CA ALA A 342 27.98 -0.35 -5.61
C ALA A 342 27.24 -1.42 -6.41
N THR A 343 26.03 -1.80 -5.99
CA THR A 343 25.17 -2.77 -6.68
C THR A 343 24.77 -2.26 -8.05
N LEU A 344 24.25 -1.03 -8.15
CA LEU A 344 23.82 -0.43 -9.41
C LEU A 344 25.00 -0.24 -10.38
N ILE A 345 26.15 0.24 -9.91
CA ILE A 345 27.35 0.41 -10.72
C ILE A 345 27.84 -0.96 -11.23
N THR A 346 27.88 -1.97 -10.36
CA THR A 346 28.32 -3.32 -10.74
C THR A 346 27.36 -3.96 -11.74
N LEU A 347 26.04 -3.78 -11.58
CA LEU A 347 25.04 -4.23 -12.54
C LEU A 347 25.22 -3.57 -13.90
N LEU A 348 25.37 -2.24 -13.93
CA LEU A 348 25.61 -1.49 -15.16
C LEU A 348 26.91 -1.94 -15.84
N ALA A 349 27.98 -2.12 -15.07
CA ALA A 349 29.28 -2.55 -15.58
C ALA A 349 29.23 -3.96 -16.18
N ILE A 350 28.68 -4.94 -15.44
CA ILE A 350 28.57 -6.33 -15.91
C ILE A 350 27.66 -6.44 -17.14
N ASN A 351 26.54 -5.72 -17.12
CA ASN A 351 25.61 -5.73 -18.25
C ASN A 351 26.21 -5.03 -19.48
N ALA A 352 27.02 -3.99 -19.31
CA ALA A 352 27.72 -3.33 -20.41
C ALA A 352 28.87 -4.18 -20.98
N SER A 353 29.65 -4.86 -20.11
CA SER A 353 30.82 -5.64 -20.49
C SER A 353 30.51 -7.06 -20.98
N GLY A 354 29.26 -7.52 -20.85
CA GLY A 354 28.83 -8.86 -21.21
C GLY A 354 28.82 -9.09 -22.73
N GLU A 355 29.98 -9.33 -23.33
CA GLU A 355 30.09 -9.97 -24.63
C GLU A 355 30.54 -11.43 -24.43
N LYS A 356 29.67 -12.39 -24.75
CA LYS A 356 29.98 -13.81 -25.02
C LYS A 356 30.26 -14.80 -23.87
N THR A 357 30.14 -14.44 -22.59
CA THR A 357 30.12 -15.44 -21.50
C THR A 357 28.72 -15.54 -20.91
N GLY A 358 28.14 -16.74 -20.90
CA GLY A 358 26.71 -17.01 -20.70
C GLY A 358 26.02 -16.13 -19.65
N HIS A 359 24.81 -15.68 -19.97
CA HIS A 359 23.94 -14.81 -19.16
C HIS A 359 24.14 -15.02 -17.66
N LYS A 360 25.00 -14.21 -17.03
CA LYS A 360 25.05 -14.13 -15.57
C LYS A 360 23.78 -13.41 -15.16
N ALA A 361 22.83 -14.16 -14.59
CA ALA A 361 21.56 -13.61 -14.19
C ALA A 361 21.77 -12.42 -13.23
N ALA A 362 21.06 -11.31 -13.46
CA ALA A 362 21.32 -10.05 -12.76
C ALA A 362 21.22 -10.18 -11.23
N PHE A 363 20.44 -11.14 -10.73
CA PHE A 363 20.31 -11.41 -9.30
C PHE A 363 21.62 -11.86 -8.64
N TRP A 364 22.61 -12.38 -9.39
CA TRP A 364 23.94 -12.73 -8.85
C TRP A 364 24.68 -11.55 -8.24
N VAL A 365 24.32 -10.32 -8.61
CA VAL A 365 24.85 -9.09 -8.00
C VAL A 365 23.96 -8.61 -6.87
N THR A 366 22.65 -8.56 -7.09
CA THR A 366 21.72 -7.99 -6.11
C THR A 366 21.50 -8.88 -4.90
N LEU A 367 21.46 -10.21 -5.06
CA LEU A 367 21.20 -11.15 -3.97
C LEU A 367 22.31 -11.15 -2.91
N PRO A 368 23.62 -11.23 -3.27
CA PRO A 368 24.68 -11.07 -2.28
C PRO A 368 24.66 -9.70 -1.61
N ALA A 369 24.39 -8.62 -2.36
CA ALA A 369 24.29 -7.28 -1.79
C ALA A 369 23.13 -7.16 -0.78
N ALA A 370 21.96 -7.73 -1.10
CA ALA A 370 20.82 -7.79 -0.20
C ALA A 370 21.10 -8.65 1.03
N PHE A 371 21.83 -9.75 0.87
CA PHE A 371 22.27 -10.58 1.99
C PHE A 371 23.23 -9.83 2.92
N VAL A 372 24.20 -9.09 2.37
CA VAL A 372 25.10 -8.23 3.16
C VAL A 372 24.31 -7.17 3.91
N MET A 373 23.32 -6.54 3.26
CA MET A 373 22.42 -5.58 3.92
C MET A 373 21.59 -6.22 5.03
N LEU A 374 21.06 -7.42 4.81
CA LEU A 374 20.30 -8.16 5.82
C LEU A 374 21.18 -8.51 7.04
N VAL A 375 22.41 -8.97 6.81
CA VAL A 375 23.36 -9.24 7.89
C VAL A 375 23.66 -7.96 8.67
N TRP A 376 23.83 -6.82 7.99
CA TRP A 376 24.00 -5.52 8.62
C TRP A 376 22.78 -5.15 9.47
N ASP A 377 21.57 -5.23 8.93
CA ASP A 377 20.33 -4.86 9.63
C ASP A 377 20.13 -5.71 10.90
N ILE A 378 20.42 -7.01 10.83
CA ILE A 378 20.37 -7.93 11.96
C ILE A 378 21.46 -7.60 12.99
N ALA A 379 22.71 -7.40 12.55
CA ALA A 379 23.82 -7.10 13.44
C ALA A 379 23.64 -5.76 14.15
N PHE A 380 23.18 -4.74 13.43
CA PHE A 380 22.90 -3.41 13.94
C PHE A 380 21.75 -3.43 14.96
N GLY A 381 20.66 -4.14 14.64
CA GLY A 381 19.57 -4.38 15.58
C GLY A 381 20.03 -5.13 16.83
N TRP A 382 20.86 -6.17 16.66
CA TRP A 382 21.41 -6.93 17.78
C TRP A 382 22.26 -6.08 18.72
N TYR A 383 23.05 -5.15 18.18
CA TYR A 383 23.88 -4.24 18.95
C TYR A 383 23.03 -3.26 19.78
N HIS A 384 21.99 -2.67 19.18
CA HIS A 384 21.12 -1.67 19.82
C HIS A 384 19.90 -2.26 20.56
N ARG A 385 19.78 -3.60 20.62
CA ARG A 385 18.58 -4.29 21.11
C ARG A 385 18.11 -3.89 22.51
N ARG A 386 19.00 -3.42 23.38
CA ARG A 386 18.62 -3.02 24.75
C ARG A 386 17.80 -1.75 24.69
N GLU A 387 18.32 -0.73 24.00
CA GLU A 387 17.64 0.55 23.81
C GLU A 387 16.31 0.40 23.07
N THR A 388 16.28 -0.38 21.97
CA THR A 388 15.05 -0.56 21.20
C THR A 388 13.96 -1.28 22.00
N ARG A 389 14.33 -2.28 22.80
CA ARG A 389 13.41 -3.00 23.68
C ARG A 389 12.92 -2.11 24.81
N ASP A 390 13.79 -1.30 25.41
CA ASP A 390 13.39 -0.37 26.47
C ASP A 390 12.40 0.70 25.97
N ILE A 391 12.57 1.19 24.74
CA ILE A 391 11.61 2.10 24.09
C ILE A 391 10.27 1.38 23.86
N ALA A 392 10.29 0.19 23.24
CA ALA A 392 9.06 -0.57 22.97
C ALA A 392 8.31 -0.98 24.25
N HIS A 393 9.03 -1.33 25.32
CA HIS A 393 8.44 -1.67 26.61
C HIS A 393 7.77 -0.47 27.27
N ARG A 394 8.42 0.70 27.28
CA ARG A 394 7.83 1.95 27.81
C ARG A 394 6.60 2.37 27.02
N GLY A 395 6.71 2.40 25.69
CA GLY A 395 5.59 2.76 24.83
C GLY A 395 4.39 1.84 24.99
N ARG A 396 4.60 0.53 25.17
CA ARG A 396 3.51 -0.40 25.51
C ARG A 396 2.86 -0.10 26.84
N GLN A 397 3.66 0.16 27.88
CA GLN A 397 3.11 0.50 29.19
C GLN A 397 2.24 1.76 29.11
N GLU A 398 2.67 2.78 28.38
CA GLU A 398 1.91 4.00 28.15
C GLU A 398 0.57 3.72 27.42
N VAL A 399 0.58 2.90 26.37
CA VAL A 399 -0.65 2.51 25.64
C VAL A 399 -1.59 1.69 26.53
N GLU A 400 -1.05 0.72 27.28
CA GLU A 400 -1.85 -0.11 28.19
C GLU A 400 -2.48 0.71 29.31
N LEU A 401 -1.73 1.64 29.89
CA LEU A 401 -2.22 2.59 30.89
C LEU A 401 -3.32 3.49 30.30
N ALA A 402 -3.10 4.09 29.14
CA ALA A 402 -4.07 4.95 28.48
C ALA A 402 -5.38 4.21 28.14
N ARG A 403 -5.28 2.98 27.62
CA ARG A 403 -6.46 2.15 27.36
C ARG A 403 -7.22 1.75 28.62
N ALA A 404 -6.50 1.44 29.70
CA ALA A 404 -7.13 1.14 30.99
C ALA A 404 -7.84 2.37 31.57
N GLU A 405 -7.22 3.54 31.46
CA GLU A 405 -7.82 4.80 31.89
C GLU A 405 -9.08 5.13 31.08
N ARG A 406 -9.05 5.00 29.74
CA ARG A 406 -10.24 5.21 28.89
C ARG A 406 -11.37 4.24 29.23
N ALA A 407 -11.08 2.96 29.44
CA ALA A 407 -12.09 1.98 29.82
C ALA A 407 -12.78 2.33 31.14
N ILE A 408 -12.00 2.78 32.14
CA ILE A 408 -12.56 3.23 33.43
C ILE A 408 -13.40 4.51 33.25
N ARG A 409 -12.95 5.46 32.42
CA ARG A 409 -13.75 6.67 32.12
C ARG A 409 -15.07 6.33 31.44
N GLU A 410 -15.07 5.43 30.46
CA GLU A 410 -16.30 4.94 29.80
C GLU A 410 -17.23 4.23 30.80
N GLU A 411 -16.71 3.39 31.69
CA GLU A 411 -17.50 2.77 32.75
C GLU A 411 -18.11 3.80 33.71
N GLU A 412 -17.34 4.83 34.09
CA GLU A 412 -17.85 5.93 34.90
C GLU A 412 -18.93 6.75 34.19
N GLU A 413 -18.78 7.02 32.90
CA GLU A 413 -19.78 7.73 32.09
C GLU A 413 -21.06 6.91 31.94
N VAL A 414 -20.94 5.61 31.67
CA VAL A 414 -22.09 4.69 31.63
C VAL A 414 -22.77 4.62 32.99
N ALA A 415 -22.01 4.54 34.09
CA ALA A 415 -22.56 4.55 35.44
C ALA A 415 -23.24 5.88 35.78
N ARG A 416 -22.65 7.03 35.41
CA ARG A 416 -23.26 8.36 35.60
C ARG A 416 -24.54 8.51 34.79
N SER A 417 -24.53 8.12 33.52
CA SER A 417 -25.72 8.17 32.68
C SER A 417 -26.84 7.25 33.18
N ALA A 418 -26.50 6.09 33.75
CA ALA A 418 -27.46 5.21 34.40
C ALA A 418 -28.06 5.84 35.67
N ILE A 419 -27.24 6.51 36.50
CA ILE A 419 -27.71 7.22 37.70
C ILE A 419 -28.57 8.44 37.34
N GLU A 420 -28.20 9.19 36.30
CA GLU A 420 -29.01 10.31 35.80
C GLU A 420 -30.35 9.84 35.24
N LYS A 421 -30.36 8.70 34.55
CA LYS A 421 -31.58 8.08 34.04
C LYS A 421 -32.47 7.57 35.17
N ASP A 422 -31.90 6.94 36.18
CA ASP A 422 -32.62 6.48 37.38
C ASP A 422 -33.23 7.67 38.16
N LYS A 423 -32.48 8.78 38.30
CA LYS A 423 -33.00 10.03 38.87
C LYS A 423 -34.12 10.66 38.03
N ALA A 424 -34.00 10.63 36.70
CA ALA A 424 -35.04 11.14 35.80
C ALA A 424 -36.32 10.29 35.88
N ASP A 425 -36.19 8.97 35.90
CA ASP A 425 -37.30 8.02 36.06
C ASP A 425 -37.98 8.19 37.43
N THR A 426 -37.20 8.45 38.49
CA THR A 426 -37.73 8.73 39.85
C THR A 426 -38.48 10.07 39.91
N LEU A 427 -37.96 11.12 39.25
CA LEU A 427 -38.62 12.43 39.15
C LEU A 427 -39.90 12.39 38.29
N GLU A 428 -39.96 11.53 37.27
CA GLU A 428 -41.19 11.27 36.52
C GLU A 428 -42.24 10.51 37.35
N GLN A 429 -41.82 9.56 38.19
CA GLN A 429 -42.72 8.89 39.14
C GLN A 429 -43.26 9.85 40.20
N GLU A 430 -42.45 10.75 40.77
CA GLU A 430 -42.93 11.78 41.71
C GLU A 430 -43.92 12.76 41.05
N LYS A 431 -43.67 13.16 39.79
CA LYS A 431 -44.62 13.99 39.02
C LYS A 431 -45.92 13.24 38.71
N ALA A 432 -45.86 11.96 38.38
CA ALA A 432 -47.05 11.14 38.12
C ALA A 432 -47.93 10.99 39.38
N VAL A 433 -47.32 10.91 40.57
CA VAL A 433 -48.03 10.87 41.86
C VAL A 433 -48.65 12.25 42.21
N LEU A 434 -47.97 13.36 41.90
CA LEU A 434 -48.49 14.72 42.12
C LEU A 434 -49.62 15.14 41.17
N THR A 435 -49.83 14.44 40.05
CA THR A 435 -50.87 14.79 39.05
C THR A 435 -52.22 14.11 39.31
N GLN A 436 -52.34 13.24 40.34
CA GLN A 436 -53.59 12.53 40.68
C GLN A 436 -54.51 13.24 41.69
N THR A 437 -54.18 14.46 42.14
CA THR A 437 -54.89 15.07 43.29
C THR A 437 -55.54 16.44 43.02
N TYR A 438 -56.15 16.72 41.86
CA TYR A 438 -57.11 17.85 41.69
C TYR A 438 -58.02 17.58 40.46
N SER A 439 -59.32 17.30 40.57
CA SER A 439 -60.50 18.23 40.67
C SER A 439 -61.81 17.47 40.26
N PRO A 440 -63.06 17.99 40.35
CA PRO A 440 -63.73 18.87 41.35
C PRO A 440 -65.18 18.44 41.80
N GLU A 441 -65.61 18.88 43.01
CA GLU A 441 -67.00 19.25 43.50
C GLU A 441 -68.20 18.25 43.58
N PRO A 442 -69.34 18.52 44.32
CA PRO A 442 -69.65 19.48 45.42
C PRO A 442 -70.56 18.95 46.60
N LEU A 443 -70.69 19.78 47.67
CA LEU A 443 -71.82 19.98 48.63
C LEU A 443 -72.08 19.09 49.90
N GLU A 444 -71.99 19.82 51.04
CA GLU A 444 -72.90 19.95 52.22
C GLU A 444 -72.85 19.06 53.50
N LYS A 445 -72.63 19.77 54.64
CA LYS A 445 -73.10 19.60 56.05
C LYS A 445 -72.66 18.29 56.78
N GLN A 446 -72.15 18.27 58.02
CA GLN A 446 -72.41 19.07 59.22
C GLN A 446 -71.41 18.72 60.37
N SER A 447 -71.13 19.69 61.26
CA SER A 447 -70.90 19.60 62.73
C SER A 447 -69.70 18.83 63.35
N GLY A 448 -68.88 19.57 64.13
CA GLY A 448 -68.46 19.14 65.47
C GLY A 448 -66.96 19.17 65.84
N ASN A 449 -66.56 20.24 66.53
CA ASN A 449 -65.53 20.40 67.59
C ASN A 449 -64.10 19.79 67.50
N GLY A 450 -63.11 20.70 67.62
CA GLY A 450 -62.08 20.68 68.69
C GLY A 450 -60.79 19.91 68.45
N ASP A 451 -59.69 20.60 68.09
CA ASP A 451 -58.59 20.96 69.01
C ASP A 451 -57.31 21.41 68.26
N GLU A 452 -56.64 22.38 68.86
CA GLU A 452 -55.41 23.06 68.43
C GLU A 452 -54.16 22.17 68.53
N SER A 453 -53.19 22.35 67.61
CA SER A 453 -51.75 22.42 67.96
C SER A 453 -50.86 22.83 66.77
N ASP A 454 -50.43 24.09 66.84
CA ASP A 454 -49.11 24.68 66.54
C ASP A 454 -48.22 24.17 65.39
N ILE A 455 -48.09 25.07 64.42
CA ILE A 455 -47.02 25.21 63.43
C ILE A 455 -45.78 25.81 64.11
N SER A 456 -44.63 25.17 63.99
CA SER A 456 -43.32 25.78 64.29
C SER A 456 -42.37 25.64 63.10
N ILE A 457 -42.04 26.79 62.51
CA ILE A 457 -41.10 26.98 61.40
C ILE A 457 -39.73 27.34 62.02
N CYS A 458 -38.70 26.55 61.71
CA CYS A 458 -37.30 26.88 62.05
C CYS A 458 -36.57 27.41 60.79
N PRO A 459 -35.76 28.48 60.86
CA PRO A 459 -35.10 29.08 59.69
C PRO A 459 -33.76 28.40 59.33
N PRO A 460 -33.23 28.63 58.12
CA PRO A 460 -32.03 27.94 57.62
C PRO A 460 -30.74 28.51 58.19
N GLN A 461 -29.83 27.64 58.64
CA GLN A 461 -28.46 28.01 58.98
C GLN A 461 -27.59 28.12 57.72
N ALA A 462 -26.86 29.23 57.62
CA ALA A 462 -25.90 29.53 56.57
C ALA A 462 -24.63 28.64 56.67
N PRO A 463 -23.96 28.30 55.56
CA PRO A 463 -22.72 27.55 55.58
C PRO A 463 -21.54 28.46 55.91
N SER A 464 -20.91 28.24 57.06
CA SER A 464 -19.60 28.79 57.40
C SER A 464 -18.52 28.08 56.59
N GLY A 465 -17.70 28.86 55.88
CA GLY A 465 -16.63 28.36 55.03
C GLY A 465 -15.48 27.71 55.81
N THR A 466 -14.99 26.59 55.25
CA THR A 466 -13.64 26.07 55.48
C THR A 466 -13.16 25.41 54.18
N THR A 467 -12.45 26.16 53.34
CA THR A 467 -11.58 25.62 52.30
C THR A 467 -10.27 25.17 52.97
N PRO A 468 -10.11 23.86 53.22
CA PRO A 468 -9.04 23.10 52.57
C PRO A 468 -9.44 21.63 52.36
N SER A 469 -10.19 21.32 51.29
CA SER A 469 -10.56 19.92 51.02
C SER A 469 -10.45 19.48 49.56
N MET A 470 -10.29 20.40 48.59
CA MET A 470 -10.17 20.00 47.18
C MET A 470 -8.89 19.20 46.91
N ASP A 471 -7.74 19.61 47.44
CA ASP A 471 -6.43 18.97 47.20
C ASP A 471 -6.30 17.54 47.78
N ILE A 472 -7.00 17.23 48.88
CA ILE A 472 -6.94 15.91 49.54
C ILE A 472 -7.85 14.92 48.83
N ASP A 473 -9.02 15.39 48.36
CA ASP A 473 -9.97 14.56 47.63
C ASP A 473 -9.44 14.21 46.23
N GLU A 474 -8.74 15.14 45.57
CA GLU A 474 -8.11 14.92 44.27
C GLU A 474 -7.02 13.84 44.32
N LYS A 475 -6.09 13.94 45.28
CA LYS A 475 -5.03 12.93 45.49
C LYS A 475 -5.58 11.55 45.86
N LYS A 476 -6.66 11.51 46.64
CA LYS A 476 -7.33 10.24 46.99
C LYS A 476 -8.01 9.62 45.77
N ARG A 477 -8.58 10.44 44.89
CA ARG A 477 -9.21 10.02 43.63
C ARG A 477 -8.18 9.49 42.64
N GLU A 478 -7.03 10.17 42.50
CA GLU A 478 -5.90 9.71 41.69
C GLU A 478 -5.35 8.36 42.18
N ALA A 479 -5.21 8.18 43.49
CA ALA A 479 -4.75 6.93 44.08
C ALA A 479 -5.72 5.76 43.86
N ASP A 480 -7.04 6.00 43.97
CA ASP A 480 -8.07 4.97 43.69
C ASP A 480 -8.11 4.62 42.20
N LEU A 481 -7.98 5.62 41.32
CA LEU A 481 -7.87 5.42 39.87
C LEU A 481 -6.65 4.56 39.53
N GLN A 482 -5.48 4.88 40.07
CA GLN A 482 -4.25 4.08 39.90
C GLN A 482 -4.43 2.64 40.40
N ALA A 483 -5.11 2.43 41.53
CA ALA A 483 -5.38 1.10 42.08
C ALA A 483 -6.37 0.29 41.22
N ARG A 484 -7.32 0.95 40.55
CA ARG A 484 -8.24 0.32 39.59
C ARG A 484 -7.54 -0.04 38.28
N ILE A 485 -6.76 0.89 37.72
CA ILE A 485 -5.91 0.65 36.54
C ILE A 485 -4.98 -0.54 36.78
N SER A 486 -4.32 -0.58 37.95
CA SER A 486 -3.40 -1.67 38.31
C SER A 486 -4.12 -3.02 38.39
N ARG A 487 -5.35 -3.05 38.94
CA ARG A 487 -6.17 -4.27 39.00
C ARG A 487 -6.61 -4.74 37.61
N GLU A 488 -7.05 -3.83 36.77
CA GLU A 488 -7.47 -4.12 35.39
C GLU A 488 -6.30 -4.66 34.55
N LEU A 489 -5.11 -4.04 34.68
CA LEU A 489 -3.88 -4.54 34.04
C LEU A 489 -3.49 -5.93 34.55
N ALA A 490 -3.59 -6.19 35.86
CA ALA A 490 -3.30 -7.49 36.45
C ALA A 490 -4.27 -8.58 35.97
N LEU A 491 -5.56 -8.25 35.80
CA LEU A 491 -6.56 -9.17 35.25
C LEU A 491 -6.25 -9.49 33.77
N ARG A 492 -5.90 -8.49 32.96
CA ARG A 492 -5.50 -8.67 31.55
C ARG A 492 -4.20 -9.45 31.37
N GLN A 493 -3.29 -9.40 32.34
CA GLN A 493 -2.01 -10.13 32.30
C GLN A 493 -2.12 -11.62 32.60
N THR A 494 -3.29 -12.17 32.94
CA THR A 494 -3.50 -13.61 33.07
C THR A 494 -3.42 -14.31 31.70
N ARG A 495 -2.22 -14.44 31.16
CA ARG A 495 -1.93 -15.14 29.92
C ARG A 495 -2.30 -16.61 30.08
N GLY A 496 -3.24 -17.08 29.26
CA GLY A 496 -3.51 -18.50 29.10
C GLY A 496 -2.27 -19.29 28.65
N ARG A 497 -2.38 -20.62 28.62
CA ARG A 497 -1.28 -21.51 28.19
C ARG A 497 -0.75 -21.15 26.80
N SER A 498 0.57 -21.30 26.59
CA SER A 498 1.22 -21.01 25.31
C SER A 498 0.69 -21.91 24.17
N THR A 499 0.41 -21.30 23.03
CA THR A 499 -0.05 -21.93 21.79
C THR A 499 0.92 -21.63 20.66
N LEU A 500 0.86 -22.37 19.55
CA LEU A 500 1.72 -22.11 18.39
C LEU A 500 1.48 -20.70 17.84
N VAL A 501 0.24 -20.24 17.77
CA VAL A 501 -0.09 -18.86 17.39
C VAL A 501 0.48 -17.86 18.40
N SER A 502 0.39 -18.12 19.71
CA SER A 502 1.00 -17.21 20.69
C SER A 502 2.52 -17.22 20.60
N LEU A 503 3.16 -18.36 20.35
CA LEU A 503 4.61 -18.49 20.15
C LEU A 503 5.08 -17.75 18.91
N VAL A 504 4.38 -17.89 17.78
CA VAL A 504 4.69 -17.15 16.55
C VAL A 504 4.45 -15.66 16.75
N GLY A 505 3.35 -15.28 17.41
CA GLY A 505 3.06 -13.88 17.75
C GLY A 505 4.12 -13.26 18.68
N ASP A 506 4.55 -14.00 19.70
CA ASP A 506 5.60 -13.57 20.62
C ASP A 506 6.97 -13.54 19.95
N ALA A 507 7.28 -14.49 19.05
CA ALA A 507 8.51 -14.47 18.24
C ALA A 507 8.52 -13.30 17.25
N TYR A 508 7.40 -13.02 16.59
CA TYR A 508 7.26 -11.86 15.71
C TYR A 508 7.40 -10.55 16.49
N ARG A 509 6.75 -10.43 17.65
CA ARG A 509 6.90 -9.26 18.53
C ARG A 509 8.34 -9.10 19.01
N TRP A 510 8.97 -10.19 19.44
CA TRP A 510 10.38 -10.19 19.82
C TRP A 510 11.28 -9.73 18.67
N SER A 511 10.99 -10.16 17.44
CA SER A 511 11.69 -9.72 16.23
C SER A 511 11.49 -8.23 15.98
N GLN A 512 10.26 -7.71 16.08
CA GLN A 512 9.98 -6.28 15.92
C GLN A 512 10.74 -5.42 16.95
N GLU A 513 10.86 -5.88 18.19
CA GLU A 513 11.56 -5.14 19.23
C GLU A 513 13.09 -5.25 19.15
N THR A 514 13.60 -6.42 18.76
CA THR A 514 15.04 -6.71 18.71
C THR A 514 15.67 -6.27 17.40
N PHE A 515 14.94 -6.39 16.30
CA PHE A 515 15.38 -6.07 14.93
C PHE A 515 14.31 -5.23 14.21
N PRO A 516 14.05 -3.99 14.67
CA PRO A 516 12.96 -3.16 14.13
C PRO A 516 13.12 -2.89 12.63
N THR A 517 14.33 -2.52 12.19
CA THR A 517 14.62 -2.27 10.77
C THR A 517 14.42 -3.53 9.93
N ALA A 518 15.09 -4.65 10.24
CA ALA A 518 14.97 -5.89 9.47
C ALA A 518 13.52 -6.41 9.42
N THR A 519 12.79 -6.35 10.55
CA THR A 519 11.39 -6.78 10.60
C THR A 519 10.49 -5.86 9.79
N THR A 520 10.72 -4.55 9.83
CA THR A 520 10.00 -3.57 9.00
C THR A 520 10.26 -3.83 7.51
N VAL A 521 11.51 -4.01 7.11
CA VAL A 521 11.87 -4.32 5.72
C VAL A 521 11.19 -5.61 5.24
N LEU A 522 11.28 -6.69 6.02
CA LEU A 522 10.68 -7.99 5.66
C LEU A 522 9.15 -7.94 5.56
N THR A 523 8.49 -7.11 6.37
CA THR A 523 7.02 -6.97 6.36
C THR A 523 6.54 -6.06 5.23
N HIS A 524 7.38 -5.13 4.77
CA HIS A 524 7.09 -4.27 3.62
C HIS A 524 7.55 -4.84 2.28
N LEU A 525 8.36 -5.90 2.27
CA LEU A 525 8.72 -6.59 1.03
C LEU A 525 7.44 -7.05 0.29
N PRO A 526 7.37 -6.85 -1.03
CA PRO A 526 6.23 -7.25 -1.85
C PRO A 526 6.21 -8.77 -2.11
N LEU A 527 6.28 -9.60 -1.07
CA LEU A 527 6.32 -11.07 -1.21
C LEU A 527 5.05 -11.63 -1.87
N ALA A 528 3.92 -10.94 -1.73
CA ALA A 528 2.68 -11.25 -2.43
C ALA A 528 2.79 -11.12 -3.96
N LEU A 529 3.77 -10.36 -4.47
CA LEU A 529 4.06 -10.22 -5.90
C LEU A 529 4.59 -11.54 -6.49
N ILE A 530 5.35 -12.33 -5.72
CA ILE A 530 5.96 -13.58 -6.21
C ILE A 530 4.93 -14.57 -6.75
N PRO A 531 3.94 -15.04 -5.94
CA PRO A 531 2.95 -15.98 -6.44
C PRO A 531 2.10 -15.35 -7.55
N PHE A 532 1.79 -14.05 -7.45
CA PHE A 532 1.06 -13.33 -8.49
C PHE A 532 1.80 -13.35 -9.84
N ALA A 533 3.08 -12.95 -9.86
CA ALA A 533 3.88 -12.86 -11.06
C ALA A 533 4.09 -14.24 -11.69
N PHE A 534 4.44 -15.26 -10.89
CA PHE A 534 4.56 -16.63 -11.42
C PHE A 534 3.26 -17.13 -12.02
N SER A 535 2.12 -16.92 -11.35
CA SER A 535 0.84 -17.29 -11.92
C SER A 535 0.52 -16.54 -13.20
N MET A 536 0.80 -15.23 -13.26
CA MET A 536 0.61 -14.46 -14.49
C MET A 536 1.54 -14.92 -15.62
N PHE A 537 2.78 -15.31 -15.33
CA PHE A 537 3.67 -15.92 -16.32
C PHE A 537 3.13 -17.24 -16.87
N VAL A 538 2.59 -18.10 -15.99
CA VAL A 538 1.96 -19.36 -16.40
C VAL A 538 0.71 -19.11 -17.25
N LEU A 539 -0.15 -18.18 -16.82
CA LEU A 539 -1.35 -17.78 -17.58
C LEU A 539 -1.01 -17.20 -18.96
N VAL A 540 -0.01 -16.33 -19.06
CA VAL A 540 0.43 -15.79 -20.36
C VAL A 540 1.05 -16.91 -21.21
N GLN A 541 1.87 -17.79 -20.62
CA GLN A 541 2.43 -18.92 -21.34
C GLN A 541 1.34 -19.86 -21.86
N ALA A 542 0.24 -20.02 -21.12
CA ALA A 542 -0.94 -20.73 -21.61
C ALA A 542 -1.53 -20.06 -22.86
N LEU A 543 -1.64 -18.73 -22.89
CA LEU A 543 -2.10 -18.03 -24.10
C LEU A 543 -1.15 -18.22 -25.29
N VAL A 544 0.16 -18.30 -25.04
CA VAL A 544 1.18 -18.59 -26.07
C VAL A 544 1.00 -20.00 -26.64
N THR A 545 0.86 -21.03 -25.78
CA THR A 545 0.75 -22.42 -26.27
C THR A 545 -0.61 -22.70 -26.92
N LYS A 546 -1.65 -21.93 -26.56
CA LYS A 546 -3.01 -22.03 -27.11
C LYS A 546 -3.28 -21.19 -28.36
N GLY A 547 -2.29 -20.43 -28.84
CA GLY A 547 -2.39 -19.70 -30.11
C GLY A 547 -2.94 -18.28 -30.01
N TRP A 548 -3.33 -17.81 -28.82
CA TRP A 548 -3.94 -16.49 -28.64
C TRP A 548 -2.94 -15.35 -28.85
N VAL A 549 -1.71 -15.52 -28.36
CA VAL A 549 -0.65 -14.51 -28.54
C VAL A 549 -0.32 -14.32 -30.02
N GLN A 550 -0.34 -15.39 -30.82
CA GLN A 550 -0.13 -15.36 -32.26
C GLN A 550 -1.27 -14.60 -32.96
N VAL A 551 -2.54 -14.82 -32.55
CA VAL A 551 -3.67 -14.04 -33.06
C VAL A 551 -3.49 -12.54 -32.76
N PHE A 552 -3.08 -12.19 -31.55
CA PHE A 552 -2.79 -10.80 -31.19
C PHE A 552 -1.63 -10.24 -32.00
N ALA A 553 -0.58 -11.04 -32.27
CA ALA A 553 0.56 -10.64 -33.08
C ALA A 553 0.20 -10.40 -34.55
N TYR A 554 -0.68 -11.22 -35.16
CA TYR A 554 -1.22 -10.95 -36.49
C TYR A 554 -2.08 -9.68 -36.52
N GLY A 555 -2.87 -9.44 -35.48
CA GLY A 555 -3.62 -8.18 -35.33
C GLY A 555 -2.70 -6.97 -35.23
N TRP A 556 -1.61 -7.11 -34.47
CA TRP A 556 -0.57 -6.08 -34.33
C TRP A 556 0.18 -5.84 -35.64
N ASP A 557 0.55 -6.89 -36.36
CA ASP A 557 1.19 -6.82 -37.68
C ASP A 557 0.34 -5.99 -38.65
N HIS A 558 -0.96 -6.29 -38.76
CA HIS A 558 -1.87 -5.54 -39.63
C HIS A 558 -2.01 -4.07 -39.22
N TRP A 559 -2.01 -3.79 -37.91
CA TRP A 559 -2.03 -2.42 -37.40
C TRP A 559 -0.78 -1.66 -37.81
N VAL A 560 0.40 -2.23 -37.59
CA VAL A 560 1.69 -1.60 -37.93
C VAL A 560 1.82 -1.42 -39.44
N ASN A 561 1.44 -2.42 -40.23
CA ASN A 561 1.47 -2.33 -41.69
C ASN A 561 0.57 -1.21 -42.25
N LYS A 562 -0.54 -0.90 -41.59
CA LYS A 562 -1.43 0.21 -41.99
C LYS A 562 -0.99 1.57 -41.49
N THR A 563 -0.38 1.65 -40.31
CA THR A 563 -0.17 2.92 -39.60
C THR A 563 1.29 3.37 -39.54
N GLY A 564 2.22 2.48 -39.90
CA GLY A 564 3.66 2.74 -39.88
C GLY A 564 4.22 2.98 -38.48
N THR A 565 5.44 3.54 -38.42
CA THR A 565 6.16 3.79 -37.16
C THR A 565 5.38 4.66 -36.17
N VAL A 566 4.71 5.72 -36.65
CA VAL A 566 3.96 6.64 -35.77
C VAL A 566 2.78 5.92 -35.12
N GLY A 567 2.03 5.12 -35.89
CA GLY A 567 0.95 4.31 -35.33
C GLY A 567 1.44 3.14 -34.49
N ALA A 568 2.64 2.62 -34.74
CA ALA A 568 3.28 1.66 -33.84
C ALA A 568 3.59 2.29 -32.47
N VAL A 569 4.12 3.51 -32.42
CA VAL A 569 4.33 4.24 -31.16
C VAL A 569 3.00 4.51 -30.47
N GLY A 570 2.07 5.21 -31.14
CA GLY A 570 0.79 5.58 -30.52
C GLY A 570 -0.05 4.37 -30.12
N GLY A 571 -0.14 3.36 -30.98
CA GLY A 571 -0.88 2.13 -30.75
C GLY A 571 -0.32 1.30 -29.60
N MET A 572 1.01 1.11 -29.55
CA MET A 572 1.63 0.32 -28.48
C MET A 572 1.57 1.06 -27.14
N GLY A 573 1.76 2.38 -27.14
CA GLY A 573 1.63 3.20 -25.93
C GLY A 573 0.20 3.16 -25.37
N PHE A 574 -0.81 3.32 -26.23
CA PHE A 574 -2.21 3.21 -25.84
C PHE A 574 -2.57 1.81 -25.32
N LEU A 575 -2.19 0.77 -26.06
CA LEU A 575 -2.46 -0.62 -25.68
C LEU A 575 -1.81 -0.96 -24.33
N SER A 576 -0.58 -0.51 -24.11
CA SER A 576 0.13 -0.71 -22.84
C SER A 576 -0.59 -0.04 -21.67
N VAL A 577 -1.03 1.22 -21.81
CA VAL A 577 -1.74 1.92 -20.73
C VAL A 577 -3.07 1.26 -20.42
N ILE A 578 -3.86 0.92 -21.44
CA ILE A 578 -5.15 0.26 -21.24
C ILE A 578 -4.96 -1.10 -20.61
N LEU A 579 -4.06 -1.93 -21.14
CA LEU A 579 -3.82 -3.25 -20.60
C LEU A 579 -3.25 -3.23 -19.19
N CYS A 580 -2.51 -2.20 -18.75
CA CYS A 580 -2.10 -2.10 -17.34
C CYS A 580 -3.30 -2.19 -16.38
N ASN A 581 -4.44 -1.61 -16.78
CA ASN A 581 -5.67 -1.66 -15.99
C ASN A 581 -6.36 -3.02 -16.05
N PHE A 582 -6.17 -3.80 -17.11
CA PHE A 582 -6.92 -5.03 -17.36
C PHE A 582 -6.10 -6.30 -17.18
N ALA A 583 -4.88 -6.39 -17.68
CA ALA A 583 -4.00 -7.56 -17.62
C ALA A 583 -3.28 -7.68 -16.26
N GLY A 584 -4.04 -7.47 -15.18
CA GLY A 584 -3.65 -7.73 -13.80
C GLY A 584 -2.86 -6.59 -13.17
N THR A 585 -1.74 -6.22 -13.78
CA THR A 585 -0.88 -5.08 -13.41
C THR A 585 -0.02 -4.68 -14.62
N ASN A 586 0.77 -3.62 -14.47
CA ASN A 586 1.86 -3.28 -15.38
C ASN A 586 2.84 -4.45 -15.65
N ILE A 587 3.10 -5.33 -14.67
CA ILE A 587 3.92 -6.54 -14.86
C ILE A 587 3.24 -7.51 -15.83
N GLY A 588 1.98 -7.87 -15.57
CA GLY A 588 1.23 -8.79 -16.43
C GLY A 588 1.11 -8.29 -17.88
N THR A 589 0.89 -6.98 -18.03
CA THR A 589 0.87 -6.31 -19.34
C THR A 589 2.19 -6.41 -20.08
N THR A 590 3.29 -6.13 -19.37
CA THR A 590 4.64 -6.20 -19.95
C THR A 590 4.94 -7.61 -20.46
N ILE A 591 4.56 -8.64 -19.69
CA ILE A 591 4.75 -10.04 -20.07
C ILE A 591 3.95 -10.36 -21.33
N LEU A 592 2.65 -10.04 -21.34
CA LEU A 592 1.78 -10.32 -22.49
C LEU A 592 2.27 -9.61 -23.76
N LEU A 593 2.53 -8.31 -23.69
CA LEU A 593 2.94 -7.52 -24.86
C LEU A 593 4.34 -7.89 -25.34
N SER A 594 5.26 -8.25 -24.45
CA SER A 594 6.58 -8.76 -24.85
C SER A 594 6.43 -10.03 -25.68
N ARG A 595 5.55 -10.96 -25.26
CA ARG A 595 5.26 -12.19 -26.02
C ARG A 595 4.60 -11.90 -27.37
N VAL A 596 3.71 -10.90 -27.44
CA VAL A 596 3.10 -10.47 -28.71
C VAL A 596 4.15 -9.90 -29.66
N ILE A 597 5.07 -9.06 -29.18
CA ILE A 597 6.15 -8.49 -30.02
C ILE A 597 7.14 -9.59 -30.45
N GLN A 598 7.49 -10.54 -29.59
CA GLN A 598 8.31 -11.70 -29.95
C GLN A 598 7.62 -12.57 -31.02
N ALA A 599 6.31 -12.82 -30.89
CA ALA A 599 5.54 -13.51 -31.92
C ALA A 599 5.47 -12.71 -33.22
N TRP A 600 5.37 -11.39 -33.16
CA TRP A 600 5.41 -10.50 -34.32
C TRP A 600 6.77 -10.58 -35.06
N GLN A 601 7.89 -10.63 -34.33
CA GLN A 601 9.21 -10.90 -34.92
C GLN A 601 9.24 -12.24 -35.66
N ASN A 602 8.63 -13.29 -35.08
CA ASN A 602 8.58 -14.61 -35.69
C ASN A 602 7.75 -14.61 -36.99
N ILE A 603 6.63 -13.87 -37.03
CA ILE A 603 5.81 -13.70 -38.25
C ILE A 603 6.65 -13.11 -39.39
N HIS A 604 7.37 -12.03 -39.13
CA HIS A 604 8.22 -11.37 -40.13
C HIS A 604 9.42 -12.24 -40.57
N THR A 605 10.02 -12.98 -39.63
CA THR A 605 11.08 -13.95 -39.93
C THR A 605 10.59 -15.06 -40.85
N PHE A 606 9.37 -15.57 -40.60
CA PHE A 606 8.75 -16.61 -41.43
C PHE A 606 8.35 -16.10 -42.82
N ASN A 607 7.76 -14.90 -42.90
CA ASN A 607 7.31 -14.30 -44.17
C ASN A 607 8.45 -13.75 -45.02
N GLY A 608 9.68 -13.63 -44.46
CA GLY A 608 10.83 -13.06 -45.16
C GLY A 608 10.74 -11.55 -45.39
N ILE A 609 9.83 -10.85 -44.70
CA ILE A 609 9.66 -9.40 -44.80
C ILE A 609 10.28 -8.79 -43.53
N PRO A 610 11.41 -8.08 -43.59
CA PRO A 610 12.05 -7.54 -42.40
C PRO A 610 11.24 -6.40 -41.78
N ILE A 611 11.25 -6.33 -40.45
CA ILE A 611 10.81 -5.15 -39.70
C ILE A 611 11.95 -4.14 -39.75
N THR A 612 11.66 -2.86 -40.03
CA THR A 612 12.67 -1.79 -39.95
C THR A 612 13.16 -1.60 -38.51
N ASP A 613 14.46 -1.32 -38.30
CA ASP A 613 15.06 -1.04 -36.99
C ASP A 613 14.28 0.06 -36.24
N ARG A 614 13.95 1.15 -36.93
CA ARG A 614 13.09 2.23 -36.41
C ARG A 614 11.76 1.73 -35.85
N THR A 615 10.96 1.00 -36.64
CA THR A 615 9.62 0.57 -36.23
C THR A 615 9.67 -0.46 -35.10
N PHE A 616 10.65 -1.35 -35.11
CA PHE A 616 10.83 -2.33 -34.05
C PHE A 616 11.14 -1.63 -32.71
N TRP A 617 12.18 -0.79 -32.65
CA TRP A 617 12.55 -0.10 -31.42
C TRP A 617 11.54 0.96 -30.99
N ALA A 618 10.87 1.63 -31.94
CA ALA A 618 9.72 2.48 -31.64
C ALA A 618 8.63 1.72 -30.87
N THR A 619 8.32 0.49 -31.28
CA THR A 619 7.33 -0.36 -30.62
C THR A 619 7.80 -0.75 -29.22
N VAL A 620 9.03 -1.25 -29.08
CA VAL A 620 9.59 -1.71 -27.79
C VAL A 620 9.69 -0.56 -26.78
N TYR A 621 10.22 0.60 -27.18
CA TYR A 621 10.34 1.74 -26.27
C TYR A 621 9.00 2.41 -25.98
N SER A 622 8.05 2.39 -26.92
CA SER A 622 6.68 2.86 -26.64
C SER A 622 5.98 1.96 -25.62
N MET A 623 6.18 0.63 -25.72
CA MET A 623 5.72 -0.30 -24.69
C MET A 623 6.34 0.04 -23.33
N ALA A 624 7.65 0.30 -23.27
CA ALA A 624 8.34 0.69 -22.04
C ALA A 624 7.71 1.93 -21.39
N LEU A 625 7.46 2.99 -22.16
CA LEU A 625 6.78 4.19 -21.67
C LEU A 625 5.37 3.86 -21.19
N GLY A 626 4.58 3.15 -22.00
CA GLY A 626 3.19 2.85 -21.73
C GLY A 626 2.98 1.96 -20.50
N VAL A 627 3.84 0.97 -20.24
CA VAL A 627 3.71 0.11 -19.04
C VAL A 627 4.14 0.81 -17.75
N ASN A 628 5.11 1.73 -17.82
CA ASN A 628 5.49 2.53 -16.65
C ASN A 628 4.45 3.62 -16.38
N PHE A 629 3.97 4.32 -17.40
CA PHE A 629 3.00 5.38 -17.21
C PHE A 629 1.60 4.82 -16.91
N GLY A 630 1.27 3.67 -17.50
CA GLY A 630 0.05 2.93 -17.22
C GLY A 630 -0.10 2.54 -15.74
N ALA A 631 0.99 2.45 -14.98
CA ALA A 631 0.99 2.14 -13.56
C ALA A 631 0.20 3.15 -12.69
N PHE A 632 0.09 4.41 -13.14
CA PHE A 632 -0.66 5.46 -12.46
C PHE A 632 -1.95 5.88 -13.18
N SER A 633 -2.49 5.01 -14.03
CA SER A 633 -3.66 5.32 -14.86
C SER A 633 -5.01 5.24 -14.11
N ALA A 634 -5.98 4.48 -14.62
CA ALA A 634 -7.38 4.58 -14.18
C ALA A 634 -7.73 3.68 -12.97
N ALA A 635 -6.97 2.62 -12.72
CA ALA A 635 -7.23 1.65 -11.65
C ALA A 635 -6.07 1.55 -10.66
N PHE A 636 -6.39 1.39 -9.37
CA PHE A 636 -5.38 1.09 -8.34
C PHE A 636 -4.63 -0.21 -8.62
N SER A 637 -5.31 -1.19 -9.19
CA SER A 637 -4.73 -2.48 -9.59
C SER A 637 -3.79 -2.37 -10.77
N ALA A 638 -3.72 -1.22 -11.47
CA ALA A 638 -2.81 -1.04 -12.59
C ALA A 638 -1.33 -1.20 -12.19
N SER A 639 -1.02 -1.00 -10.91
CA SER A 639 0.27 -1.31 -10.32
C SER A 639 0.15 -1.74 -8.85
N LEU A 640 1.10 -2.52 -8.36
CA LEU A 640 1.14 -2.88 -6.94
C LEU A 640 1.43 -1.66 -6.06
N ALA A 641 2.23 -0.73 -6.57
CA ALA A 641 2.42 0.59 -5.99
C ALA A 641 1.07 1.31 -5.78
N GLY A 642 0.12 1.21 -6.72
CA GLY A 642 -1.22 1.79 -6.60
C GLY A 642 -2.06 1.18 -5.47
N LEU A 643 -1.98 -0.14 -5.28
CA LEU A 643 -2.64 -0.82 -4.15
C LEU A 643 -2.04 -0.40 -2.80
N LEU A 644 -0.71 -0.37 -2.72
CA LEU A 644 0.02 0.06 -1.54
C LEU A 644 -0.29 1.53 -1.19
N TRP A 645 -0.28 2.41 -2.20
CA TRP A 645 -0.61 3.82 -2.07
C TRP A 645 -2.00 4.02 -1.46
N ARG A 646 -3.03 3.32 -1.97
CA ARG A 646 -4.39 3.37 -1.44
C ARG A 646 -4.45 2.92 0.01
N ASP A 647 -3.76 1.83 0.35
CA ASP A 647 -3.79 1.26 1.69
C ASP A 647 -3.06 2.15 2.72
N ILE A 648 -1.97 2.83 2.32
CA ILE A 648 -1.29 3.84 3.15
C ILE A 648 -2.23 5.01 3.44
N LEU A 649 -2.88 5.55 2.41
CA LEU A 649 -3.81 6.67 2.56
C LEU A 649 -5.01 6.30 3.43
N ALA A 650 -5.55 5.09 3.27
CA ALA A 650 -6.64 4.58 4.09
C ALA A 650 -6.26 4.52 5.58
N ARG A 651 -5.02 4.14 5.91
CA ARG A 651 -4.49 4.18 7.29
C ARG A 651 -4.31 5.60 7.84
N LYS A 652 -4.18 6.60 6.95
CA LYS A 652 -4.13 8.02 7.29
C LYS A 652 -5.50 8.70 7.14
N HIS A 653 -6.59 7.93 7.17
CA HIS A 653 -7.96 8.44 7.05
C HIS A 653 -8.26 9.21 5.75
N ILE A 654 -7.39 9.13 4.75
CA ILE A 654 -7.60 9.69 3.41
C ILE A 654 -8.18 8.59 2.54
N ARG A 655 -9.49 8.61 2.31
CA ARG A 655 -10.18 7.60 1.47
C ARG A 655 -10.32 8.10 0.04
N VAL A 656 -9.60 7.46 -0.87
CA VAL A 656 -9.69 7.74 -2.31
C VAL A 656 -10.55 6.67 -2.99
N HIS A 657 -11.71 7.08 -3.50
CA HIS A 657 -12.58 6.19 -4.28
C HIS A 657 -12.04 5.98 -5.70
N SER A 658 -12.25 4.79 -6.28
CA SER A 658 -11.72 4.43 -7.60
C SER A 658 -12.13 5.38 -8.72
N LEU A 659 -13.38 5.87 -8.72
CA LEU A 659 -13.84 6.83 -9.73
C LEU A 659 -13.14 8.19 -9.60
N HIS A 660 -12.90 8.65 -8.37
CA HIS A 660 -12.17 9.88 -8.12
C HIS A 660 -10.71 9.74 -8.57
N PHE A 661 -10.08 8.60 -8.22
CA PHE A 661 -8.74 8.27 -8.68
C PHE A 661 -8.62 8.29 -10.20
N ALA A 662 -9.53 7.62 -10.91
CA ALA A 662 -9.56 7.61 -12.36
C ALA A 662 -9.75 9.04 -12.93
N ARG A 663 -10.67 9.82 -12.38
CA ARG A 663 -10.96 11.18 -12.85
C ARG A 663 -9.74 12.10 -12.75
N VAL A 664 -8.97 12.01 -11.65
CA VAL A 664 -7.78 12.82 -11.45
C VAL A 664 -6.62 12.35 -12.33
N ASN A 665 -6.42 11.03 -12.45
CA ASN A 665 -5.27 10.50 -13.18
C ASN A 665 -5.44 10.47 -14.70
N LEU A 666 -6.67 10.33 -15.23
CA LEU A 666 -6.93 10.32 -16.67
C LEU A 666 -6.35 11.53 -17.45
N PRO A 667 -6.51 12.79 -17.00
CA PRO A 667 -5.85 13.92 -17.66
C PRO A 667 -4.33 13.86 -17.53
N ILE A 668 -3.80 13.45 -16.37
CA ILE A 668 -2.36 13.33 -16.12
C ILE A 668 -1.73 12.32 -17.08
N ILE A 669 -2.31 11.13 -17.21
CA ILE A 669 -1.80 10.08 -18.10
C ILE A 669 -1.97 10.47 -19.58
N ALA A 670 -3.07 11.13 -19.94
CA ALA A 670 -3.28 11.59 -21.32
C ALA A 670 -2.19 12.57 -21.77
N ILE A 671 -1.86 13.55 -20.91
CA ILE A 671 -0.79 14.52 -21.18
C ILE A 671 0.56 13.79 -21.21
N ALA A 672 0.85 12.97 -20.19
CA ALA A 672 2.12 12.27 -20.08
C ALA A 672 2.40 11.36 -21.29
N MET A 673 1.41 10.57 -21.72
CA MET A 673 1.54 9.69 -22.89
C MET A 673 1.63 10.47 -24.20
N THR A 674 0.86 11.56 -24.36
CA THR A 674 0.92 12.37 -25.57
C THR A 674 2.32 12.95 -25.75
N VAL A 675 2.89 13.53 -24.68
CA VAL A 675 4.25 14.10 -24.71
C VAL A 675 5.30 12.99 -24.90
N GLY A 676 5.23 11.92 -24.11
CA GLY A 676 6.19 10.81 -24.18
C GLY A 676 6.21 10.15 -25.56
N CYS A 677 5.06 9.87 -26.15
CA CYS A 677 4.97 9.32 -27.50
C CYS A 677 5.44 10.31 -28.57
N ALA A 678 5.09 11.60 -28.47
CA ALA A 678 5.53 12.60 -29.45
C ALA A 678 7.06 12.77 -29.45
N VAL A 679 7.67 12.82 -28.26
CA VAL A 679 9.12 12.91 -28.10
C VAL A 679 9.79 11.63 -28.62
N LEU A 680 9.24 10.46 -28.29
CA LEU A 680 9.77 9.18 -28.79
C LEU A 680 9.69 9.09 -30.32
N VAL A 681 8.60 9.55 -30.93
CA VAL A 681 8.49 9.63 -32.41
C VAL A 681 9.62 10.51 -32.94
N GLY A 682 9.77 11.74 -32.45
CA GLY A 682 10.84 12.63 -32.89
C GLY A 682 12.23 12.00 -32.75
N GLN A 683 12.51 11.41 -31.59
CA GLN A 683 13.78 10.74 -31.30
C GLN A 683 14.07 9.57 -32.25
N VAL A 684 13.10 8.69 -32.47
CA VAL A 684 13.30 7.48 -33.28
C VAL A 684 13.44 7.83 -34.77
N TYR A 685 12.82 8.91 -35.25
CA TYR A 685 13.06 9.41 -36.61
C TYR A 685 14.44 10.06 -36.79
N ILE A 686 15.04 10.60 -35.72
CA ILE A 686 16.37 11.22 -35.75
C ILE A 686 17.48 10.17 -35.62
N ILE A 687 17.32 9.20 -34.71
CA ILE A 687 18.41 8.30 -34.29
C ILE A 687 18.41 6.99 -35.09
N ARG A 688 17.26 6.59 -35.68
CA ARG A 688 17.08 5.26 -36.27
C ARG A 688 16.72 5.34 -37.74
N ASP A 689 17.20 4.39 -38.52
CA ASP A 689 16.96 4.28 -39.96
C ASP A 689 15.89 3.22 -40.29
N ASN A 690 15.63 3.07 -41.59
CA ASN A 690 14.68 2.09 -42.10
C ASN A 690 15.36 0.77 -42.49
N ASP A 691 16.61 0.54 -42.07
CA ASP A 691 17.31 -0.70 -42.39
C ASP A 691 16.64 -1.88 -41.65
N PRO A 692 16.77 -3.11 -42.18
CA PRO A 692 16.27 -4.30 -41.51
C PRO A 692 16.79 -4.40 -40.07
N TYR A 693 15.88 -4.54 -39.11
CA TYR A 693 16.23 -4.89 -37.74
C TYR A 693 16.94 -6.24 -37.73
N ASN A 694 18.19 -6.24 -37.24
CA ASN A 694 18.98 -7.46 -37.06
C ASN A 694 19.17 -7.72 -35.57
N LEU A 695 18.94 -8.99 -35.18
CA LEU A 695 19.12 -9.51 -33.81
C LEU A 695 20.60 -9.58 -33.41
#